data_AF-A0A6C0F9K3-F1
#
_entry.id   AF-A0A6C0F9K3-F1
#
_cell.length_a   1.000
_cell.length_b   1.000
_cell.length_c   1.000
_cell.angle_alpha   90.00
_cell.angle_beta   90.00
_cell.angle_gamma   90.00
#
_symmetry.space_group_name_H-M   'P 1'
#
loop_
_entity.id
_entity.type
_entity.pdbx_description
1 polymer ?
#
loop_
_entity_poly.entity_id
_entity_poly.type
_entity_poly.pdbx_seq_one_letter_code
_entity_poly.pdbx_strand_id
1 'polypeptide(L)'
;MKTRSKSNIKDESKKRPIKASKKNTIIPKKIPTTLKTTNFNDSKEMYTLEMQILTNYSKGKPTLLTNNMLVISELDKKEGENLALESYPFFTYKVEYPLQKLRNIVNYQDRINVFFNKAKFINFILKVGENPTLKDEKQRNERMENNLLAMLEILFPTSFPVIDNIHTSYNYLKSETSLKPFYADHLFNAGYTSNINIDGQPKTIKKVILYNDIVNHPVYRELIDGTISFIDYAKDFDPEFLTKTMDELEKIYNRKKVSLPIQYTNHEISFLNQYRYSIRTINNEKLQRLIEHAYDDDVKIFYEFIQYLYNYYIRQYAKEETNPDFEELIKNGISSLNLKDIRNAKKEIYVMLELHPGDINDPNFEKCDYYDTEVTNKLEKFMQGSLNNETLLENAVSQTKQGPISTTMNSNNMNIPNPQIKKESLPLTEAEMIEINNILLDIMRKYRDMRTGKNKNNSLLQGANQFLEKMKESKPATSKYNEYLQNNRSETLVKDIIKNKFKPQEDKKRISLLFADIFKAWKKELNKPNKIYNEDLYSKITDLNSAIESEKEKELNRITTIKRSVNVPDKDEKINVINYHKIVYDFYKFVLMNILKPSLDYNFNKNNEDFIKVGNVKKSKGGKMTLKKGGLVNNKTLKNLK
;
A
#
# COMPACT_ATOMS: atom_id res chain seq x y z
N MET A 1 16.22 -54.77 -41.57
CA MET A 1 15.31 -55.93 -41.65
C MET A 1 15.29 -56.61 -40.30
N LYS A 2 14.08 -56.90 -39.74
CA LYS A 2 13.71 -57.94 -38.74
C LYS A 2 14.79 -58.38 -37.71
N THR A 3 14.61 -58.46 -36.41
CA THR A 3 13.46 -58.66 -35.50
C THR A 3 14.03 -58.88 -34.09
N ARG A 4 13.22 -58.64 -33.03
CA ARG A 4 13.01 -59.46 -31.80
C ARG A 4 14.20 -60.24 -31.20
N SER A 5 14.40 -60.39 -29.89
CA SER A 5 13.59 -60.17 -28.69
C SER A 5 14.30 -60.90 -27.53
N LYS A 6 14.12 -60.44 -26.28
CA LYS A 6 14.03 -61.25 -25.02
C LYS A 6 15.31 -62.05 -24.66
N SER A 7 15.64 -62.38 -23.42
CA SER A 7 15.14 -62.18 -22.05
C SER A 7 16.18 -62.85 -21.14
N ASN A 8 16.20 -62.51 -19.84
CA ASN A 8 16.37 -63.38 -18.64
C ASN A 8 17.03 -62.56 -17.51
N ILE A 9 16.41 -62.28 -16.35
CA ILE A 9 15.95 -63.20 -15.28
C ILE A 9 17.19 -63.99 -14.80
N LYS A 10 17.80 -63.82 -13.63
CA LYS A 10 17.41 -63.83 -12.19
C LYS A 10 18.79 -63.69 -11.44
N ASP A 11 18.98 -63.45 -10.16
CA ASP A 11 18.21 -63.80 -8.97
C ASP A 11 18.77 -63.05 -7.74
N GLU A 12 18.06 -63.22 -6.64
CA GLU A 12 18.15 -62.55 -5.34
C GLU A 12 19.45 -62.77 -4.52
N SER A 13 19.76 -61.85 -3.61
CA SER A 13 19.69 -62.15 -2.17
C SER A 13 19.96 -60.92 -1.28
N LYS A 14 19.14 -60.85 -0.21
CA LYS A 14 19.02 -59.79 0.80
C LYS A 14 20.14 -59.84 1.84
N LYS A 15 20.53 -58.68 2.37
CA LYS A 15 20.82 -58.45 3.81
C LYS A 15 20.79 -56.94 4.13
N ARG A 16 19.91 -56.54 5.06
CA ARG A 16 19.80 -55.22 5.73
C ARG A 16 20.46 -55.31 7.13
N PRO A 17 20.54 -54.25 7.96
CA PRO A 17 20.79 -52.82 7.73
C PRO A 17 21.81 -52.21 8.75
N ILE A 18 22.37 -51.01 8.50
CA ILE A 18 22.80 -50.10 9.58
C ILE A 18 22.48 -48.65 9.19
N LYS A 19 21.76 -47.94 10.06
CA LYS A 19 21.45 -46.51 9.98
C LYS A 19 22.67 -45.69 10.41
N ALA A 20 23.00 -44.65 9.66
CA ALA A 20 23.66 -43.45 10.19
C ALA A 20 23.14 -42.21 9.45
N SER A 21 22.56 -41.30 10.23
CA SER A 21 22.09 -39.98 9.82
C SER A 21 23.22 -39.08 9.34
N LYS A 22 23.01 -38.28 8.29
CA LYS A 22 23.65 -36.96 8.12
C LYS A 22 22.96 -36.10 7.05
N LYS A 23 22.38 -35.00 7.55
CA LYS A 23 22.14 -33.67 6.94
C LYS A 23 21.50 -33.61 5.54
N ASN A 24 20.19 -33.34 5.55
CA ASN A 24 19.46 -32.76 4.42
C ASN A 24 19.96 -31.33 4.15
N THR A 25 20.80 -31.17 3.14
CA THR A 25 20.92 -29.89 2.44
C THR A 25 19.84 -29.87 1.37
N ILE A 26 18.76 -29.13 1.61
CA ILE A 26 17.73 -28.87 0.60
C ILE A 26 18.35 -27.88 -0.39
N ILE A 27 18.91 -28.41 -1.48
CA ILE A 27 19.22 -27.62 -2.67
C ILE A 27 17.89 -27.45 -3.41
N PRO A 28 17.38 -26.22 -3.63
CA PRO A 28 16.21 -26.03 -4.47
C PRO A 28 16.49 -26.54 -5.88
N LYS A 29 15.61 -27.42 -6.37
CA LYS A 29 15.65 -27.94 -7.74
C LYS A 29 15.59 -26.78 -8.75
N LYS A 30 16.46 -26.86 -9.77
CA LYS A 30 16.44 -26.07 -11.01
C LYS A 30 15.01 -25.81 -11.48
N ILE A 31 14.68 -24.54 -11.68
CA ILE A 31 13.52 -24.10 -12.46
C ILE A 31 13.78 -24.49 -13.93
N PRO A 32 12.84 -25.13 -14.65
CA PRO A 32 13.07 -25.55 -16.03
C PRO A 32 13.22 -24.34 -16.95
N THR A 33 14.42 -24.16 -17.49
CA THR A 33 14.75 -23.27 -18.60
C THR A 33 14.22 -23.86 -19.91
N THR A 34 12.95 -23.62 -20.23
CA THR A 34 12.46 -23.53 -21.63
C THR A 34 11.13 -22.77 -21.65
N LEU A 35 11.16 -21.45 -21.82
CA LEU A 35 10.03 -20.71 -22.41
C LEU A 35 10.00 -21.09 -23.89
N LYS A 36 9.29 -22.18 -24.20
CA LYS A 36 8.90 -22.48 -25.58
C LYS A 36 7.88 -21.43 -26.01
N THR A 37 8.11 -20.87 -27.19
CA THR A 37 7.19 -20.01 -27.95
C THR A 37 5.75 -20.52 -27.85
N THR A 38 4.87 -19.65 -27.36
CA THR A 38 3.50 -19.95 -26.96
C THR A 38 2.59 -20.13 -28.17
N ASN A 39 2.12 -21.37 -28.38
CA ASN A 39 0.79 -21.56 -28.96
C ASN A 39 -0.23 -20.99 -27.95
N PHE A 40 -1.03 -19.98 -28.34
CA PHE A 40 -2.03 -19.29 -27.49
C PHE A 40 -3.27 -20.15 -27.14
N ASN A 41 -3.09 -21.45 -26.97
CA ASN A 41 -4.18 -22.40 -26.72
C ASN A 41 -4.19 -22.80 -25.24
N ASP A 42 -4.63 -21.89 -24.37
CA ASP A 42 -5.20 -22.34 -23.09
C ASP A 42 -6.43 -23.21 -23.43
N SER A 43 -6.39 -24.49 -23.07
CA SER A 43 -7.47 -25.45 -23.32
C SER A 43 -8.77 -25.12 -22.57
N LYS A 44 -8.73 -24.21 -21.58
CA LYS A 44 -9.91 -23.87 -20.79
C LYS A 44 -10.78 -22.83 -21.48
N GLU A 45 -12.06 -23.17 -21.60
CA GLU A 45 -13.10 -22.30 -22.16
C GLU A 45 -13.62 -21.26 -21.17
N MET A 46 -13.46 -21.52 -19.86
CA MET A 46 -14.05 -20.73 -18.78
C MET A 46 -13.16 -20.75 -17.53
N TYR A 47 -13.16 -19.64 -16.80
CA TYR A 47 -12.41 -19.41 -15.57
C TYR A 47 -13.36 -18.94 -14.46
N THR A 48 -12.98 -19.19 -13.21
CA THR A 48 -13.57 -18.48 -12.07
C THR A 48 -12.84 -17.15 -11.90
N LEU A 49 -13.59 -16.07 -11.61
CA LEU A 49 -13.06 -14.73 -11.44
C LEU A 49 -13.13 -14.30 -9.98
N GLU A 50 -11.96 -14.12 -9.36
CA GLU A 50 -11.81 -13.49 -8.05
C GLU A 50 -11.75 -11.97 -8.23
N MET A 51 -12.86 -11.30 -7.91
CA MET A 51 -12.95 -9.84 -8.01
C MET A 51 -12.71 -9.22 -6.63
N GLN A 52 -11.57 -8.56 -6.46
CA GLN A 52 -11.21 -7.86 -5.23
C GLN A 52 -11.80 -6.44 -5.25
N ILE A 53 -12.74 -6.17 -4.36
CA ILE A 53 -13.48 -4.90 -4.27
C ILE A 53 -12.81 -3.98 -3.26
N LEU A 54 -12.35 -2.82 -3.74
CA LEU A 54 -12.06 -1.67 -2.91
C LEU A 54 -13.26 -0.73 -2.92
N THR A 55 -13.44 -0.02 -1.81
CA THR A 55 -14.48 1.01 -1.70
C THR A 55 -13.94 2.24 -1.00
N ASN A 56 -14.61 3.38 -1.17
CA ASN A 56 -14.38 4.59 -0.37
C ASN A 56 -14.63 4.40 1.15
N TYR A 57 -15.15 3.24 1.58
CA TYR A 57 -15.31 2.84 2.98
C TYR A 57 -14.25 1.85 3.47
N SER A 58 -13.56 1.17 2.55
CA SER A 58 -12.74 -0.01 2.84
C SER A 58 -11.39 0.27 3.53
N LYS A 59 -11.05 1.54 3.81
CA LYS A 59 -9.74 1.96 4.35
C LYS A 59 -8.53 1.30 3.63
N GLY A 60 -8.66 1.09 2.33
CA GLY A 60 -7.63 0.47 1.49
C GLY A 60 -7.54 -1.06 1.57
N LYS A 61 -8.41 -1.75 2.32
CA LYS A 61 -8.42 -3.23 2.38
C LYS A 61 -9.42 -3.81 1.37
N PRO A 62 -8.96 -4.53 0.33
CA PRO A 62 -9.86 -5.17 -0.62
C PRO A 62 -10.69 -6.26 0.05
N THR A 63 -11.96 -6.39 -0.37
CA THR A 63 -12.86 -7.47 0.01
C THR A 63 -13.22 -8.28 -1.22
N LEU A 64 -13.12 -9.60 -1.13
CA LEU A 64 -13.46 -10.48 -2.24
C LEU A 64 -14.97 -10.49 -2.50
N LEU A 65 -15.38 -10.15 -3.73
CA LEU A 65 -16.78 -10.20 -4.16
C LEU A 65 -17.32 -11.62 -4.08
N THR A 66 -18.50 -11.76 -3.48
CA THR A 66 -19.29 -13.00 -3.56
C THR A 66 -20.72 -12.67 -3.99
N ASN A 67 -21.45 -13.67 -4.51
CA ASN A 67 -22.86 -13.53 -4.88
C ASN A 67 -23.73 -12.93 -3.74
N ASN A 68 -23.45 -13.30 -2.49
CA ASN A 68 -24.18 -12.83 -1.30
C ASN A 68 -24.00 -11.33 -1.01
N MET A 69 -23.00 -10.69 -1.62
CA MET A 69 -22.81 -9.24 -1.51
C MET A 69 -23.73 -8.47 -2.45
N LEU A 70 -24.24 -9.10 -3.51
CA LEU A 70 -25.13 -8.46 -4.47
C LEU A 70 -26.54 -8.37 -3.89
N VAL A 71 -27.08 -7.15 -3.81
CA VAL A 71 -28.41 -6.92 -3.23
C VAL A 71 -29.44 -6.98 -4.35
N ILE A 72 -30.31 -8.01 -4.29
CA ILE A 72 -31.39 -8.23 -5.24
C ILE A 72 -32.70 -7.75 -4.63
N SER A 73 -33.48 -6.96 -5.38
CA SER A 73 -34.78 -6.48 -4.94
C SER A 73 -35.79 -7.63 -4.77
N GLU A 74 -36.78 -7.46 -3.90
CA GLU A 74 -37.83 -8.48 -3.72
C GLU A 74 -38.68 -8.69 -4.99
N LEU A 75 -38.79 -7.65 -5.84
CA LEU A 75 -39.44 -7.77 -7.13
C LEU A 75 -38.62 -8.66 -8.07
N ASP A 76 -37.31 -8.37 -8.19
CA ASP A 76 -36.42 -9.15 -9.05
C ASP A 76 -36.35 -10.61 -8.60
N LYS A 77 -36.39 -10.89 -7.29
CA LYS A 77 -36.43 -12.26 -6.75
C LYS A 77 -37.69 -13.04 -7.11
N LYS A 78 -38.83 -12.35 -7.22
CA LYS A 78 -40.11 -12.97 -7.56
C LYS A 78 -40.23 -13.25 -9.05
N GLU A 79 -39.73 -12.33 -9.88
CA GLU A 79 -39.85 -12.40 -11.34
C GLU A 79 -38.72 -13.18 -12.01
N GLY A 80 -37.52 -13.19 -11.41
CA GLY A 80 -36.32 -13.81 -11.97
C GLY A 80 -36.25 -15.31 -11.72
N GLU A 81 -35.39 -15.99 -12.47
CA GLU A 81 -35.18 -17.43 -12.29
C GLU A 81 -34.42 -17.72 -10.99
N ASN A 82 -34.97 -18.60 -10.15
CA ASN A 82 -34.30 -19.05 -8.93
C ASN A 82 -33.36 -20.23 -9.24
N LEU A 83 -32.06 -19.95 -9.31
CA LEU A 83 -31.02 -20.91 -9.62
C LEU A 83 -30.00 -21.04 -8.50
N ALA A 84 -29.35 -22.20 -8.41
CA ALA A 84 -28.18 -22.36 -7.57
C ALA A 84 -27.02 -21.53 -8.15
N LEU A 85 -26.51 -20.60 -7.34
CA LEU A 85 -25.41 -19.70 -7.70
C LEU A 85 -24.11 -20.15 -7.05
N GLU A 86 -23.03 -20.08 -7.80
CA GLU A 86 -21.68 -20.19 -7.28
C GLU A 86 -21.31 -18.95 -6.47
N SER A 87 -20.28 -19.07 -5.63
CA SER A 87 -19.81 -17.92 -4.84
C SER A 87 -19.16 -16.84 -5.70
N TYR A 88 -18.53 -17.22 -6.82
CA TYR A 88 -17.72 -16.33 -7.66
C TYR A 88 -18.21 -16.34 -9.11
N PRO A 89 -18.11 -15.21 -9.83
CA PRO A 89 -18.53 -15.14 -11.21
C PRO A 89 -17.62 -15.95 -12.14
N PHE A 90 -18.19 -16.39 -13.25
CA PHE A 90 -17.49 -17.02 -14.37
C PHE A 90 -17.03 -15.97 -15.37
N PHE A 91 -15.87 -16.23 -15.97
CA PHE A 91 -15.23 -15.35 -16.94
C PHE A 91 -14.66 -16.13 -18.12
N THR A 92 -14.57 -15.49 -19.28
CA THR A 92 -13.85 -16.01 -20.44
C THR A 92 -13.40 -14.87 -21.34
N TYR A 93 -12.32 -15.13 -22.07
CA TYR A 93 -11.84 -14.30 -23.17
C TYR A 93 -11.85 -15.05 -24.51
N LYS A 94 -12.37 -16.28 -24.53
CA LYS A 94 -12.46 -17.07 -25.75
C LYS A 94 -13.48 -16.48 -26.71
N VAL A 95 -14.57 -15.95 -26.17
CA VAL A 95 -15.61 -15.25 -26.93
C VAL A 95 -15.74 -13.82 -26.44
N GLU A 96 -16.14 -12.93 -27.33
CA GLU A 96 -16.62 -11.59 -26.99
C GLU A 96 -18.02 -11.67 -26.39
N TYR A 97 -18.26 -10.91 -25.33
CA TYR A 97 -19.55 -10.93 -24.65
C TYR A 97 -20.62 -10.30 -25.55
N PRO A 98 -21.80 -10.93 -25.71
CA PRO A 98 -22.89 -10.38 -26.51
C PRO A 98 -23.57 -9.22 -25.75
N LEU A 99 -22.88 -8.07 -25.64
CA LEU A 99 -23.22 -6.96 -24.75
C LEU A 99 -24.66 -6.46 -24.95
N GLN A 100 -25.10 -6.30 -26.19
CA GLN A 100 -26.48 -5.85 -26.46
C GLN A 100 -27.53 -6.85 -25.93
N LYS A 101 -27.27 -8.15 -26.01
CA LYS A 101 -28.17 -9.17 -25.45
C LYS A 101 -28.15 -9.17 -23.92
N LEU A 102 -26.99 -8.91 -23.32
CA LEU A 102 -26.87 -8.76 -21.86
C LEU A 102 -27.64 -7.53 -21.36
N ARG A 103 -27.57 -6.41 -22.07
CA ARG A 103 -28.31 -5.17 -21.76
C ARG A 103 -29.83 -5.36 -21.81
N ASN A 104 -30.30 -6.22 -22.71
CA ASN A 104 -31.73 -6.54 -22.86
C ASN A 104 -32.29 -7.39 -21.71
N ILE A 105 -31.47 -7.92 -20.80
CA ILE A 105 -31.95 -8.62 -19.61
C ILE A 105 -32.47 -7.57 -18.63
N VAL A 106 -33.79 -7.52 -18.43
CA VAL A 106 -34.42 -6.51 -17.58
C VAL A 106 -34.21 -6.82 -16.09
N ASN A 107 -34.52 -8.05 -15.68
CA ASN A 107 -34.46 -8.50 -14.29
C ASN A 107 -33.01 -8.62 -13.78
N TYR A 108 -32.72 -8.07 -12.60
CA TYR A 108 -31.36 -8.05 -12.05
C TYR A 108 -30.88 -9.43 -11.57
N GLN A 109 -31.78 -10.27 -11.05
CA GLN A 109 -31.43 -11.64 -10.68
C GLN A 109 -30.98 -12.46 -11.89
N ASP A 110 -31.64 -12.30 -13.04
CA ASP A 110 -31.24 -13.00 -14.27
C ASP A 110 -29.88 -12.53 -14.80
N ARG A 111 -29.54 -11.25 -14.61
CA ARG A 111 -28.19 -10.74 -14.92
C ARG A 111 -27.13 -11.42 -14.05
N ILE A 112 -27.39 -11.57 -12.75
CA ILE A 112 -26.51 -12.29 -11.82
C ILE A 112 -26.41 -13.76 -12.23
N ASN A 113 -27.54 -14.39 -12.56
CA ASN A 113 -27.60 -15.78 -13.01
C ASN A 113 -26.65 -16.04 -14.19
N VAL A 114 -26.55 -15.13 -15.16
CA VAL A 114 -25.63 -15.29 -16.31
C VAL A 114 -24.18 -15.50 -15.85
N PHE A 115 -23.71 -14.76 -14.86
CA PHE A 115 -22.31 -14.80 -14.44
C PHE A 115 -22.05 -15.76 -13.27
N PHE A 116 -23.03 -16.02 -12.40
CA PHE A 116 -22.84 -16.85 -11.20
C PHE A 116 -23.42 -18.26 -11.33
N ASN A 117 -24.12 -18.58 -12.42
CA ASN A 117 -24.54 -19.95 -12.71
C ASN A 117 -23.81 -20.50 -13.94
N LYS A 118 -23.14 -21.64 -13.79
CA LYS A 118 -22.30 -22.24 -14.84
C LYS A 118 -23.08 -22.56 -16.11
N ALA A 119 -24.28 -23.11 -15.98
CA ALA A 119 -25.09 -23.50 -17.13
C ALA A 119 -25.59 -22.27 -17.91
N LYS A 120 -26.02 -21.23 -17.19
CA LYS A 120 -26.39 -19.95 -17.81
C LYS A 120 -25.21 -19.28 -18.48
N PHE A 121 -24.03 -19.25 -17.86
CA PHE A 121 -22.83 -18.70 -18.46
C PHE A 121 -22.49 -19.41 -19.79
N ILE A 122 -22.48 -20.74 -19.80
CA ILE A 122 -22.21 -21.52 -21.02
C ILE A 122 -23.24 -21.21 -22.11
N ASN A 123 -24.52 -21.22 -21.76
CA ASN A 123 -25.59 -21.05 -22.74
C ASN A 123 -25.71 -19.62 -23.28
N PHE A 124 -25.42 -18.61 -22.45
CA PHE A 124 -25.60 -17.21 -22.81
C PHE A 124 -24.32 -16.55 -23.33
N ILE A 125 -23.16 -16.89 -22.76
CA ILE A 125 -21.88 -16.30 -23.16
C ILE A 125 -21.21 -17.17 -24.21
N LEU A 126 -20.89 -18.44 -23.90
CA LEU A 126 -20.06 -19.27 -24.79
C LEU A 126 -20.76 -19.65 -26.11
N LYS A 127 -22.07 -19.91 -26.09
CA LYS A 127 -22.82 -20.29 -27.30
C LYS A 127 -23.23 -19.11 -28.18
N VAL A 128 -23.38 -17.93 -27.61
CA VAL A 128 -23.96 -16.76 -28.30
C VAL A 128 -22.91 -15.69 -28.61
N GLY A 129 -21.85 -15.62 -27.81
CA GLY A 129 -20.75 -14.67 -28.00
C GLY A 129 -19.98 -14.95 -29.28
N GLU A 130 -19.47 -13.88 -29.88
CA GLU A 130 -18.67 -13.97 -31.09
C GLU A 130 -17.27 -14.52 -30.76
N ASN A 131 -16.71 -15.35 -31.63
CA ASN A 131 -15.37 -15.91 -31.42
C ASN A 131 -14.43 -15.51 -32.57
N PRO A 132 -14.06 -14.22 -32.70
CA PRO A 132 -13.02 -13.85 -33.65
C PRO A 132 -11.69 -14.45 -33.23
N THR A 133 -10.94 -14.99 -34.18
CA THR A 133 -9.58 -15.49 -33.94
C THR A 133 -8.70 -14.38 -33.36
N LEU A 134 -8.10 -14.64 -32.19
CA LEU A 134 -7.12 -13.75 -31.56
C LEU A 134 -5.77 -13.92 -32.27
N LYS A 135 -5.21 -12.82 -32.81
CA LYS A 135 -3.95 -12.85 -33.56
C LYS A 135 -2.72 -12.72 -32.67
N ASP A 136 -2.85 -12.02 -31.54
CA ASP A 136 -1.74 -11.69 -30.65
C ASP A 136 -2.21 -11.49 -29.19
N GLU A 137 -1.24 -11.33 -28.28
CA GLU A 137 -1.49 -11.06 -26.86
C GLU A 137 -2.25 -9.74 -26.64
N LYS A 138 -2.00 -8.71 -27.44
CA LYS A 138 -2.65 -7.41 -27.30
C LYS A 138 -4.16 -7.53 -27.52
N GLN A 139 -4.59 -8.21 -28.59
CA GLN A 139 -6.00 -8.47 -28.87
C GLN A 139 -6.65 -9.35 -27.79
N ARG A 140 -5.91 -10.32 -27.25
CA ARG A 140 -6.37 -11.14 -26.11
C ARG A 140 -6.66 -10.25 -24.91
N ASN A 141 -5.73 -9.36 -24.58
CA ASN A 141 -5.82 -8.47 -23.42
C ASN A 141 -6.93 -7.43 -23.59
N GLU A 142 -7.07 -6.85 -24.78
CA GLU A 142 -8.18 -5.95 -25.13
C GLU A 142 -9.54 -6.66 -25.00
N ARG A 143 -9.67 -7.89 -25.51
CA ARG A 143 -10.91 -8.67 -25.34
C ARG A 143 -11.20 -8.98 -23.88
N MET A 144 -10.18 -9.35 -23.11
CA MET A 144 -10.33 -9.61 -21.67
C MET A 144 -10.87 -8.37 -20.95
N GLU A 145 -10.28 -7.20 -21.21
CA GLU A 145 -10.72 -5.93 -20.65
C GLU A 145 -12.15 -5.59 -21.08
N ASN A 146 -12.48 -5.69 -22.36
CA ASN A 146 -13.83 -5.40 -22.88
C ASN A 146 -14.89 -6.31 -22.24
N ASN A 147 -14.62 -7.60 -22.13
CA ASN A 147 -15.51 -8.55 -21.46
C ASN A 147 -15.67 -8.25 -19.97
N LEU A 148 -14.60 -7.82 -19.28
CA LEU A 148 -14.69 -7.40 -17.89
C LEU A 148 -15.53 -6.13 -17.74
N LEU A 149 -15.31 -5.12 -18.57
CA LEU A 149 -16.10 -3.88 -18.54
C LEU A 149 -17.58 -4.15 -18.86
N ALA A 150 -17.87 -5.09 -19.76
CA ALA A 150 -19.23 -5.57 -20.02
C ALA A 150 -19.82 -6.27 -18.78
N MET A 151 -19.08 -7.17 -18.14
CA MET A 151 -19.54 -7.84 -16.92
C MET A 151 -19.83 -6.83 -15.80
N LEU A 152 -18.92 -5.89 -15.56
CA LEU A 152 -19.08 -4.84 -14.55
C LEU A 152 -20.29 -3.96 -14.83
N GLU A 153 -20.57 -3.65 -16.10
CA GLU A 153 -21.77 -2.91 -16.49
C GLU A 153 -23.06 -3.64 -16.13
N ILE A 154 -23.08 -4.95 -16.35
CA ILE A 154 -24.28 -5.76 -16.14
C ILE A 154 -24.48 -6.08 -14.65
N LEU A 155 -23.39 -6.31 -13.91
CA LEU A 155 -23.43 -6.57 -12.46
C LEU A 155 -23.64 -5.31 -11.62
N PHE A 156 -23.13 -4.16 -12.06
CA PHE A 156 -23.17 -2.90 -11.31
C PHE A 156 -23.81 -1.76 -12.11
N PRO A 157 -25.05 -1.92 -12.59
CA PRO A 157 -25.75 -0.87 -13.31
C PRO A 157 -25.97 0.35 -12.41
N THR A 158 -25.85 1.55 -12.99
CA THR A 158 -26.20 2.80 -12.32
C THR A 158 -27.01 3.70 -13.24
N SER A 159 -28.24 4.03 -12.86
CA SER A 159 -29.07 5.03 -13.55
C SER A 159 -29.15 6.36 -12.81
N PHE A 160 -28.55 6.46 -11.61
CA PHE A 160 -28.57 7.62 -10.74
C PHE A 160 -27.37 7.56 -9.78
N PRO A 161 -26.70 8.69 -9.46
CA PRO A 161 -26.81 10.02 -10.08
C PRO A 161 -25.80 10.19 -11.24
N VAL A 162 -24.93 9.21 -11.46
CA VAL A 162 -23.81 9.28 -12.40
C VAL A 162 -24.15 8.41 -13.61
N ILE A 163 -24.23 9.05 -14.78
CA ILE A 163 -24.21 8.39 -16.09
C ILE A 163 -22.73 8.21 -16.46
N ASP A 164 -22.41 7.13 -17.18
CA ASP A 164 -21.02 6.78 -17.55
C ASP A 164 -20.12 6.62 -16.32
N ASN A 165 -20.48 5.64 -15.50
CA ASN A 165 -19.88 5.42 -14.20
C ASN A 165 -18.78 4.33 -14.21
N ILE A 166 -18.50 3.73 -15.37
CA ILE A 166 -17.54 2.63 -15.52
C ILE A 166 -16.31 3.15 -16.21
N HIS A 167 -15.20 3.09 -15.49
CA HIS A 167 -13.93 3.58 -15.99
C HIS A 167 -12.82 2.57 -15.76
N THR A 168 -11.66 2.88 -16.31
CA THR A 168 -10.43 2.15 -16.07
C THR A 168 -9.42 3.04 -15.38
N SER A 169 -8.60 2.48 -14.50
CA SER A 169 -7.59 3.26 -13.79
C SER A 169 -6.51 3.82 -14.73
N TYR A 170 -6.23 3.12 -15.83
CA TYR A 170 -5.31 3.57 -16.87
C TYR A 170 -5.78 4.88 -17.51
N ASN A 171 -7.08 5.04 -17.77
CA ASN A 171 -7.60 6.30 -18.32
C ASN A 171 -7.40 7.46 -17.34
N TYR A 172 -7.58 7.23 -16.04
CA TYR A 172 -7.25 8.24 -15.02
C TYR A 172 -5.77 8.58 -15.03
N LEU A 173 -4.90 7.58 -15.17
CA LEU A 173 -3.45 7.78 -15.26
C LEU A 173 -3.05 8.64 -16.46
N LYS A 174 -3.80 8.55 -17.57
CA LYS A 174 -3.57 9.31 -18.82
C LYS A 174 -4.36 10.61 -18.92
N SER A 175 -5.16 10.94 -17.91
CA SER A 175 -6.13 12.04 -17.97
C SER A 175 -7.07 11.92 -19.19
N GLU A 176 -7.32 10.70 -19.66
CA GLU A 176 -8.24 10.40 -20.75
C GLU A 176 -9.67 10.31 -20.20
N THR A 177 -10.65 10.80 -20.97
CA THR A 177 -12.07 10.66 -20.62
C THR A 177 -12.52 9.19 -20.70
N SER A 178 -13.69 8.89 -20.12
CA SER A 178 -14.26 7.54 -20.17
C SER A 178 -14.32 6.98 -21.59
N LEU A 179 -14.11 5.67 -21.74
CA LEU A 179 -14.17 4.95 -23.02
C LEU A 179 -15.61 4.79 -23.52
N LYS A 180 -16.61 5.09 -22.69
CA LYS A 180 -18.02 5.02 -23.07
C LYS A 180 -18.53 6.45 -23.25
N PRO A 181 -18.88 6.88 -24.48
CA PRO A 181 -19.57 8.16 -24.65
C PRO A 181 -20.84 8.18 -23.80
N PHE A 182 -21.30 9.40 -23.47
CA PHE A 182 -22.62 9.69 -22.87
C PHE A 182 -23.75 9.14 -23.77
N TYR A 183 -23.89 7.83 -23.86
CA TYR A 183 -25.13 7.22 -24.32
C TYR A 183 -26.06 7.29 -23.12
N ALA A 184 -26.88 8.33 -23.12
CA ALA A 184 -28.20 8.28 -22.51
C ALA A 184 -28.99 7.20 -23.23
N ASP A 185 -28.63 5.94 -23.03
CA ASP A 185 -29.40 4.84 -23.54
C ASP A 185 -30.64 4.76 -22.66
N HIS A 186 -31.70 5.36 -23.17
CA HIS A 186 -33.09 5.17 -22.76
C HIS A 186 -33.50 3.68 -22.72
N LEU A 187 -32.60 2.75 -23.12
CA LEU A 187 -32.73 1.30 -23.04
C LEU A 187 -32.65 0.76 -21.60
N PHE A 188 -31.96 1.44 -20.69
CA PHE A 188 -32.19 1.23 -19.27
C PHE A 188 -33.26 2.22 -18.86
N ASN A 189 -34.52 1.76 -18.75
CA ASN A 189 -35.57 2.57 -18.13
C ASN A 189 -34.98 3.24 -16.88
N ALA A 190 -35.08 4.57 -16.82
CA ALA A 190 -34.62 5.35 -15.67
C ALA A 190 -35.11 4.66 -14.38
N GLY A 191 -34.20 4.06 -13.60
CA GLY A 191 -34.58 3.28 -12.42
C GLY A 191 -33.64 2.16 -11.96
N TYR A 192 -32.72 1.66 -12.79
CA TYR A 192 -31.80 0.59 -12.38
C TYR A 192 -30.58 1.13 -11.61
N THR A 193 -30.65 1.09 -10.29
CA THR A 193 -29.49 1.27 -9.40
C THR A 193 -29.15 -0.06 -8.74
N SER A 194 -27.85 -0.38 -8.69
CA SER A 194 -27.37 -1.55 -7.99
C SER A 194 -26.88 -1.19 -6.59
N ASN A 195 -27.22 -2.07 -5.65
CA ASN A 195 -26.79 -1.97 -4.27
C ASN A 195 -25.84 -3.13 -3.98
N ILE A 196 -24.83 -2.86 -3.17
CA ILE A 196 -23.89 -3.85 -2.67
C ILE A 196 -23.88 -3.84 -1.16
N ASN A 197 -23.87 -5.02 -0.56
CA ASN A 197 -23.75 -5.20 0.88
C ASN A 197 -22.28 -5.14 1.28
N ILE A 198 -21.89 -4.09 2.00
CA ILE A 198 -20.55 -3.88 2.54
C ILE A 198 -20.70 -3.63 4.04
N ASP A 199 -20.01 -4.41 4.86
CA ASP A 199 -20.08 -4.37 6.33
C ASP A 199 -21.49 -4.62 6.90
N GLY A 200 -22.30 -5.42 6.20
CA GLY A 200 -23.66 -5.76 6.63
C GLY A 200 -24.72 -4.69 6.34
N GLN A 201 -24.35 -3.62 5.62
CA GLN A 201 -25.28 -2.57 5.20
C GLN A 201 -25.34 -2.44 3.67
N PRO A 202 -26.54 -2.33 3.08
CA PRO A 202 -26.68 -2.04 1.66
C PRO A 202 -26.21 -0.61 1.39
N LYS A 203 -25.40 -0.47 0.34
CA LYS A 203 -24.88 0.81 -0.16
C LYS A 203 -25.10 0.89 -1.66
N THR A 204 -25.55 2.03 -2.15
CA THR A 204 -25.73 2.25 -3.59
C THR A 204 -24.40 2.49 -4.29
N ILE A 205 -24.20 1.81 -5.41
CA ILE A 205 -23.02 1.99 -6.26
C ILE A 205 -23.18 3.27 -7.08
N LYS A 206 -22.19 4.17 -7.01
CA LYS A 206 -22.13 5.39 -7.83
C LYS A 206 -21.19 5.25 -9.02
N LYS A 207 -20.07 4.57 -8.83
CA LYS A 207 -18.97 4.49 -9.79
C LYS A 207 -18.22 3.18 -9.65
N VAL A 208 -17.75 2.67 -10.78
CA VAL A 208 -17.00 1.43 -10.90
C VAL A 208 -15.71 1.74 -11.65
N ILE A 209 -14.57 1.42 -11.07
CA ILE A 209 -13.26 1.61 -11.72
C ILE A 209 -12.53 0.28 -11.74
N LEU A 210 -12.27 -0.26 -12.93
CA LEU A 210 -11.41 -1.42 -13.10
C LEU A 210 -9.95 -0.99 -12.96
N TYR A 211 -9.21 -1.60 -12.02
CA TYR A 211 -7.78 -1.37 -11.91
C TYR A 211 -7.02 -2.12 -13.01
N ASN A 212 -6.78 -1.45 -14.13
CA ASN A 212 -6.12 -1.99 -15.33
C ASN A 212 -4.75 -1.37 -15.63
N ASP A 213 -4.12 -0.77 -14.63
CA ASP A 213 -2.73 -0.33 -14.72
C ASP A 213 -1.93 -0.70 -13.47
N ILE A 214 -0.61 -0.86 -13.64
CA ILE A 214 0.31 -1.28 -12.56
C ILE A 214 0.46 -0.22 -11.47
N VAL A 215 0.30 1.05 -11.80
CA VAL A 215 0.55 2.17 -10.87
C VAL A 215 -0.53 2.25 -9.80
N ASN A 216 -1.80 2.12 -10.20
CA ASN A 216 -2.97 2.22 -9.35
C ASN A 216 -3.42 0.88 -8.76
N HIS A 217 -3.00 -0.25 -9.34
CA HIS A 217 -3.40 -1.57 -8.87
C HIS A 217 -2.76 -1.90 -7.51
N PRO A 218 -3.54 -2.23 -6.46
CA PRO A 218 -3.03 -2.36 -5.09
C PRO A 218 -1.84 -3.33 -4.93
N VAL A 219 -1.96 -4.54 -5.51
CA VAL A 219 -0.89 -5.54 -5.46
C VAL A 219 0.39 -5.07 -6.14
N TYR A 220 0.28 -4.43 -7.30
CA TYR A 220 1.45 -3.94 -8.03
C TYR A 220 2.00 -2.65 -7.43
N ARG A 221 1.18 -1.88 -6.71
CA ARG A 221 1.67 -0.77 -5.92
C ARG A 221 2.60 -1.24 -4.80
N GLU A 222 2.26 -2.33 -4.12
CA GLU A 222 3.16 -2.97 -3.16
C GLU A 222 4.46 -3.45 -3.83
N LEU A 223 4.37 -4.00 -5.05
CA LEU A 223 5.55 -4.38 -5.86
C LEU A 223 6.46 -3.16 -6.09
N ILE A 224 5.90 -2.03 -6.54
CA ILE A 224 6.65 -0.80 -6.78
C ILE A 224 7.30 -0.31 -5.49
N ASP A 225 6.52 -0.12 -4.41
CA ASP A 225 7.01 0.48 -3.17
C ASP A 225 8.09 -0.40 -2.48
N GLY A 226 7.87 -1.73 -2.47
CA GLY A 226 8.84 -2.68 -1.92
C GLY A 226 10.11 -2.80 -2.77
N THR A 227 10.00 -2.69 -4.10
CA THR A 227 11.15 -2.70 -5.00
C THR A 227 11.94 -1.40 -4.95
N ILE A 228 11.29 -0.24 -4.83
CA ILE A 228 11.97 1.05 -4.62
C ILE A 228 12.78 1.05 -3.33
N SER A 229 12.19 0.52 -2.25
CA SER A 229 12.90 0.36 -0.98
C SER A 229 14.16 -0.52 -1.12
N PHE A 230 14.11 -1.55 -1.97
CA PHE A 230 15.25 -2.39 -2.29
C PHE A 230 16.27 -1.69 -3.21
N ILE A 231 15.82 -0.94 -4.22
CA ILE A 231 16.67 -0.14 -5.10
C ILE A 231 17.53 0.84 -4.29
N ASP A 232 16.93 1.54 -3.33
CA ASP A 232 17.65 2.47 -2.45
C ASP A 232 18.71 1.74 -1.61
N TYR A 233 18.37 0.58 -1.04
CA TYR A 233 19.33 -0.28 -0.35
C TYR A 233 20.47 -0.74 -1.26
N ALA A 234 20.17 -1.19 -2.48
CA ALA A 234 21.15 -1.71 -3.43
C ALA A 234 22.12 -0.62 -3.89
N LYS A 235 21.64 0.61 -4.15
CA LYS A 235 22.49 1.76 -4.51
C LYS A 235 23.53 2.08 -3.44
N ASP A 236 23.15 1.97 -2.17
CA ASP A 236 24.06 2.26 -1.04
C ASP A 236 25.00 1.09 -0.72
N PHE A 237 24.57 -0.15 -0.98
CA PHE A 237 25.30 -1.35 -0.58
C PHE A 237 26.13 -1.98 -1.72
N ASP A 238 25.46 -2.39 -2.80
CA ASP A 238 26.08 -3.04 -3.96
C ASP A 238 25.19 -2.85 -5.21
N PRO A 239 25.53 -1.87 -6.09
CA PRO A 239 24.76 -1.60 -7.29
C PRO A 239 24.68 -2.77 -8.29
N GLU A 240 25.57 -3.78 -8.16
CA GLU A 240 25.50 -4.98 -9.00
C GLU A 240 24.18 -5.75 -8.81
N PHE A 241 23.51 -5.60 -7.66
CA PHE A 241 22.19 -6.21 -7.41
C PHE A 241 21.10 -5.74 -8.39
N LEU A 242 21.29 -4.58 -9.01
CA LEU A 242 20.33 -4.00 -9.95
C LEU A 242 20.61 -4.37 -11.41
N THR A 243 21.69 -5.11 -11.67
CA THR A 243 22.15 -5.39 -13.05
C THR A 243 22.54 -6.83 -13.31
N LYS A 244 22.67 -7.65 -12.27
CA LYS A 244 23.12 -9.04 -12.37
C LYS A 244 22.06 -10.02 -11.90
N THR A 245 22.02 -11.19 -12.53
CA THR A 245 21.14 -12.26 -12.09
C THR A 245 21.61 -12.89 -10.78
N MET A 246 20.71 -13.60 -10.10
CA MET A 246 21.03 -14.31 -8.86
C MET A 246 22.19 -15.29 -9.04
N ASP A 247 22.24 -16.03 -10.15
CA ASP A 247 23.31 -16.99 -10.46
C ASP A 247 24.68 -16.30 -10.63
N GLU A 248 24.71 -15.12 -11.24
CA GLU A 248 25.93 -14.33 -11.39
C GLU A 248 26.42 -13.79 -10.04
N LEU A 249 25.49 -13.25 -9.24
CA LEU A 249 25.79 -12.73 -7.91
C LEU A 249 26.27 -13.84 -6.98
N GLU A 250 25.64 -15.02 -7.01
CA GLU A 250 26.13 -16.19 -6.26
C GLU A 250 27.56 -16.56 -6.66
N LYS A 251 27.90 -16.57 -7.95
CA LYS A 251 29.28 -16.83 -8.39
C LYS A 251 30.26 -15.79 -7.85
N ILE A 252 29.89 -14.50 -7.87
CA ILE A 252 30.73 -13.40 -7.39
C ILE A 252 30.95 -13.51 -5.87
N TYR A 253 29.87 -13.72 -5.11
CA TYR A 253 29.92 -13.79 -3.65
C TYR A 253 30.60 -15.07 -3.16
N ASN A 254 30.39 -16.20 -3.84
CA ASN A 254 31.12 -17.44 -3.57
C ASN A 254 32.64 -17.28 -3.80
N ARG A 255 33.06 -16.57 -4.86
CA ARG A 255 34.49 -16.24 -5.09
C ARG A 255 35.05 -15.36 -3.97
N LYS A 256 34.24 -14.41 -3.47
CA LYS A 256 34.58 -13.56 -2.30
C LYS A 256 34.54 -14.33 -0.97
N LYS A 257 34.06 -15.58 -0.95
CA LYS A 257 33.83 -16.41 0.25
C LYS A 257 32.88 -15.73 1.26
N VAL A 258 31.90 -14.98 0.76
CA VAL A 258 30.87 -14.31 1.56
C VAL A 258 29.51 -14.75 1.03
N SER A 259 28.52 -14.92 1.91
CA SER A 259 27.14 -15.19 1.48
C SER A 259 26.46 -13.92 0.96
N LEU A 260 25.46 -14.08 0.10
CA LEU A 260 24.61 -12.96 -0.29
C LEU A 260 23.95 -12.33 0.96
N PRO A 261 23.79 -10.99 1.01
CA PRO A 261 23.10 -10.33 2.10
C PRO A 261 21.64 -10.80 2.22
N ILE A 262 21.14 -10.91 3.45
CA ILE A 262 19.78 -11.37 3.71
C ILE A 262 18.72 -10.44 3.10
N GLN A 263 19.00 -9.14 2.98
CA GLN A 263 18.11 -8.16 2.35
C GLN A 263 17.90 -8.49 0.86
N TYR A 264 18.98 -8.81 0.14
CA TYR A 264 18.90 -9.28 -1.26
C TYR A 264 18.10 -10.58 -1.35
N THR A 265 18.45 -11.58 -0.54
CA THR A 265 17.76 -12.88 -0.55
C THR A 265 16.27 -12.76 -0.23
N ASN A 266 15.91 -11.91 0.74
CA ASN A 266 14.51 -11.66 1.10
C ASN A 266 13.75 -10.98 -0.05
N HIS A 267 14.37 -10.01 -0.72
CA HIS A 267 13.76 -9.34 -1.87
C HIS A 267 13.50 -10.33 -3.02
N GLU A 268 14.54 -11.05 -3.47
CA GLU A 268 14.44 -11.95 -4.61
C GLU A 268 13.58 -13.19 -4.37
N ILE A 269 13.75 -13.85 -3.22
CA ILE A 269 13.13 -15.16 -2.97
C ILE A 269 11.78 -15.04 -2.27
N SER A 270 11.61 -14.04 -1.40
CA SER A 270 10.39 -13.93 -0.59
C SER A 270 9.43 -12.88 -1.14
N PHE A 271 9.93 -11.70 -1.51
CA PHE A 271 9.09 -10.61 -1.99
C PHE A 271 8.72 -10.79 -3.47
N LEU A 272 9.69 -10.82 -4.39
CA LEU A 272 9.42 -10.94 -5.83
C LEU A 272 8.70 -12.25 -6.20
N ASN A 273 8.95 -13.34 -5.47
CA ASN A 273 8.30 -14.62 -5.74
C ASN A 273 6.76 -14.55 -5.64
N GLN A 274 6.19 -13.60 -4.88
CA GLN A 274 4.74 -13.37 -4.80
C GLN A 274 4.14 -12.90 -6.14
N TYR A 275 4.97 -12.38 -7.04
CA TYR A 275 4.59 -11.83 -8.34
C TYR A 275 5.09 -12.69 -9.52
N ARG A 276 5.83 -13.77 -9.25
CA ARG A 276 6.37 -14.69 -10.26
C ARG A 276 5.38 -15.82 -10.57
N TYR A 277 5.56 -16.46 -11.74
CA TYR A 277 4.68 -17.51 -12.28
C TYR A 277 4.29 -18.63 -11.30
N SER A 278 5.16 -18.95 -10.35
CA SER A 278 4.90 -19.98 -9.33
C SER A 278 3.68 -19.67 -8.44
N ILE A 279 3.28 -18.40 -8.35
CA ILE A 279 2.14 -17.91 -7.57
C ILE A 279 1.14 -17.17 -8.46
N ARG A 280 1.64 -16.26 -9.30
CA ARG A 280 0.84 -15.32 -10.08
C ARG A 280 1.40 -15.18 -11.49
N THR A 281 0.53 -15.20 -12.49
CA THR A 281 0.88 -14.89 -13.88
C THR A 281 0.15 -13.64 -14.31
N ILE A 282 0.90 -12.56 -14.48
CA ILE A 282 0.42 -11.27 -14.95
C ILE A 282 0.06 -11.39 -16.43
N ASN A 283 -1.05 -10.77 -16.84
CA ASN A 283 -1.51 -10.82 -18.23
C ASN A 283 -0.76 -9.84 -19.15
N ASN A 284 0.58 -9.85 -19.06
CA ASN A 284 1.53 -9.18 -19.93
C ASN A 284 2.83 -10.00 -19.88
N GLU A 285 3.08 -10.77 -20.93
CA GLU A 285 4.20 -11.71 -20.98
C GLU A 285 5.55 -11.01 -20.86
N LYS A 286 5.69 -9.81 -21.46
CA LYS A 286 6.92 -9.00 -21.38
C LYS A 286 7.19 -8.57 -19.93
N LEU A 287 6.20 -8.07 -19.21
CA LEU A 287 6.35 -7.68 -17.81
C LEU A 287 6.57 -8.89 -16.90
N GLN A 288 5.83 -9.98 -17.11
CA GLN A 288 6.00 -11.20 -16.32
C GLN A 288 7.44 -11.71 -16.43
N ARG A 289 7.98 -11.69 -17.65
CA ARG A 289 9.37 -12.05 -17.94
C ARG A 289 10.36 -11.15 -17.20
N LEU A 290 10.11 -9.84 -17.17
CA LEU A 290 10.93 -8.89 -16.43
C LEU A 290 10.96 -9.21 -14.93
N ILE A 291 9.80 -9.46 -14.30
CA ILE A 291 9.71 -9.82 -12.87
C ILE A 291 10.40 -11.15 -12.56
N GLU A 292 10.39 -12.07 -13.51
CA GLU A 292 11.05 -13.37 -13.41
C GLU A 292 12.56 -13.31 -13.60
N HIS A 293 13.09 -12.20 -14.10
CA HIS A 293 14.48 -12.08 -14.51
C HIS A 293 14.89 -13.22 -15.46
N ALA A 294 14.06 -13.49 -16.48
CA ALA A 294 14.25 -14.66 -17.35
C ALA A 294 15.54 -14.58 -18.19
N TYR A 295 15.98 -13.37 -18.54
CA TYR A 295 17.24 -13.09 -19.22
C TYR A 295 18.11 -12.12 -18.41
N ASP A 296 19.42 -12.11 -18.69
CA ASP A 296 20.39 -11.30 -17.94
C ASP A 296 20.04 -9.80 -17.97
N ASP A 297 19.66 -9.28 -19.15
CA ASP A 297 19.26 -7.88 -19.31
C ASP A 297 17.92 -7.53 -18.64
N ASP A 298 17.05 -8.54 -18.39
CA ASP A 298 15.73 -8.30 -17.79
C ASP A 298 15.84 -7.75 -16.36
N VAL A 299 16.90 -8.11 -15.60
CA VAL A 299 17.14 -7.60 -14.24
C VAL A 299 17.23 -6.08 -14.25
N LYS A 300 18.10 -5.54 -15.11
CA LYS A 300 18.31 -4.11 -15.23
C LYS A 300 17.05 -3.40 -15.70
N ILE A 301 16.42 -3.93 -16.74
CA ILE A 301 15.21 -3.34 -17.33
C ILE A 301 14.06 -3.33 -16.30
N PHE A 302 13.91 -4.39 -15.50
CA PHE A 302 12.89 -4.45 -14.45
C PHE A 302 13.07 -3.33 -13.42
N TYR A 303 14.28 -3.17 -12.86
CA TYR A 303 14.52 -2.13 -11.85
C TYR A 303 14.42 -0.71 -12.43
N GLU A 304 14.88 -0.49 -13.67
CA GLU A 304 14.71 0.78 -14.38
C GLU A 304 13.22 1.10 -14.63
N PHE A 305 12.43 0.10 -15.02
CA PHE A 305 10.98 0.24 -15.21
C PHE A 305 10.28 0.63 -13.92
N ILE A 306 10.56 -0.06 -12.81
CA ILE A 306 9.95 0.28 -11.51
C ILE A 306 10.35 1.69 -11.06
N GLN A 307 11.62 2.07 -11.26
CA GLN A 307 12.09 3.41 -10.94
C GLN A 307 11.37 4.48 -11.78
N TYR A 308 11.15 4.21 -13.08
CA TYR A 308 10.36 5.06 -13.96
C TYR A 308 8.93 5.24 -13.47
N LEU A 309 8.22 4.15 -13.13
CA LEU A 309 6.85 4.24 -12.61
C LEU A 309 6.79 5.11 -11.35
N TYR A 310 7.75 4.91 -10.45
CA TYR A 310 7.81 5.65 -9.20
C TYR A 310 8.08 7.14 -9.39
N ASN A 311 9.06 7.49 -10.21
CA ASN A 311 9.43 8.88 -10.38
C ASN A 311 8.42 9.66 -11.23
N TYR A 312 7.97 9.08 -12.35
CA TYR A 312 7.07 9.75 -13.29
C TYR A 312 5.63 9.81 -12.76
N TYR A 313 5.04 8.68 -12.34
CA TYR A 313 3.63 8.64 -11.96
C TYR A 313 3.37 8.86 -10.47
N ILE A 314 4.27 8.39 -9.60
CA ILE A 314 4.03 8.44 -8.15
C ILE A 314 4.56 9.74 -7.55
N ARG A 315 5.81 10.10 -7.83
CA ARG A 315 6.41 11.36 -7.35
C ARG A 315 6.08 12.56 -8.22
N GLN A 316 5.60 12.33 -9.44
CA GLN A 316 5.30 13.39 -10.41
C GLN A 316 6.50 14.31 -10.65
N TYR A 317 7.70 13.74 -10.77
CA TYR A 317 8.89 14.52 -11.07
C TYR A 317 8.81 15.07 -12.49
N ALA A 318 8.48 16.36 -12.59
CA ALA A 318 8.26 17.13 -13.82
C ALA A 318 9.44 17.20 -14.82
N LYS A 319 10.53 16.47 -14.58
CA LYS A 319 11.72 16.41 -15.43
C LYS A 319 11.87 15.09 -16.19
N GLU A 320 11.07 14.09 -15.89
CA GLU A 320 11.16 12.80 -16.59
C GLU A 320 10.27 12.82 -17.84
N GLU A 321 10.86 12.44 -18.98
CA GLU A 321 10.13 12.24 -20.24
C GLU A 321 9.50 10.85 -20.28
N THR A 322 8.42 10.69 -21.05
CA THR A 322 7.77 9.39 -21.21
C THR A 322 8.68 8.40 -21.94
N ASN A 323 8.71 7.15 -21.48
CA ASN A 323 9.46 6.07 -22.14
C ASN A 323 8.48 5.12 -22.85
N PRO A 324 8.38 5.13 -24.20
CA PRO A 324 7.41 4.32 -24.94
C PRO A 324 7.47 2.81 -24.64
N ASP A 325 8.68 2.27 -24.43
CA ASP A 325 8.86 0.85 -24.16
C ASP A 325 8.33 0.44 -22.78
N PHE A 326 8.40 1.36 -21.83
CA PHE A 326 7.84 1.20 -20.47
C PHE A 326 6.35 1.48 -20.44
N GLU A 327 5.86 2.45 -21.21
CA GLU A 327 4.45 2.76 -21.33
C GLU A 327 3.62 1.55 -21.82
N GLU A 328 4.17 0.76 -22.73
CA GLU A 328 3.55 -0.50 -23.18
C GLU A 328 3.34 -1.51 -22.05
N LEU A 329 4.19 -1.47 -21.01
CA LEU A 329 4.11 -2.41 -19.88
C LEU A 329 3.03 -2.03 -18.87
N ILE A 330 2.61 -0.77 -18.82
CA ILE A 330 1.76 -0.23 -17.75
C ILE A 330 0.36 -0.83 -17.76
N LYS A 331 -0.21 -1.03 -18.96
CA LYS A 331 -1.59 -1.48 -19.12
C LYS A 331 -1.72 -2.94 -18.71
N ASN A 332 -2.15 -3.17 -17.47
CA ASN A 332 -2.37 -4.48 -16.89
C ASN A 332 -3.32 -4.43 -15.69
N GLY A 333 -4.34 -5.30 -15.67
CA GLY A 333 -5.26 -5.42 -14.53
C GLY A 333 -5.72 -6.82 -14.19
N ILE A 334 -5.17 -7.82 -14.87
CA ILE A 334 -5.70 -9.19 -14.81
C ILE A 334 -4.55 -10.13 -14.53
N SER A 335 -4.69 -10.90 -13.46
CA SER A 335 -3.74 -11.94 -13.08
C SER A 335 -4.39 -13.31 -13.23
N SER A 336 -3.58 -14.32 -13.54
CA SER A 336 -3.95 -15.72 -13.35
C SER A 336 -3.30 -16.19 -12.05
N LEU A 337 -4.07 -16.87 -11.20
CA LEU A 337 -3.55 -17.39 -9.93
C LEU A 337 -3.18 -18.87 -10.07
N ASN A 338 -1.92 -19.21 -9.82
CA ASN A 338 -1.38 -20.56 -9.91
C ASN A 338 -1.25 -21.19 -8.50
N LEU A 339 -2.39 -21.44 -7.84
CA LEU A 339 -2.43 -21.93 -6.45
C LEU A 339 -2.27 -23.46 -6.30
N LYS A 340 -1.50 -24.12 -7.19
CA LYS A 340 -1.30 -25.59 -7.26
C LYS A 340 -2.56 -26.43 -7.57
N ASP A 341 -3.77 -25.89 -7.43
CA ASP A 341 -5.00 -26.55 -7.91
C ASP A 341 -5.23 -26.28 -9.40
N ILE A 342 -4.67 -27.15 -10.24
CA ILE A 342 -4.79 -27.08 -11.70
C ILE A 342 -6.25 -27.26 -12.16
N ARG A 343 -7.14 -27.81 -11.32
CA ARG A 343 -8.53 -28.11 -11.73
C ARG A 343 -9.35 -26.83 -11.89
N ASN A 344 -9.15 -25.83 -11.03
CA ASN A 344 -9.91 -24.58 -11.05
C ASN A 344 -8.99 -23.42 -11.45
N ALA A 345 -8.94 -23.10 -12.75
CA ALA A 345 -8.16 -21.94 -13.19
C ALA A 345 -8.89 -20.67 -12.75
N LYS A 346 -8.15 -19.80 -12.07
CA LYS A 346 -8.66 -18.58 -11.47
C LYS A 346 -8.02 -17.37 -12.12
N LYS A 347 -8.85 -16.40 -12.47
CA LYS A 347 -8.42 -15.05 -12.82
C LYS A 347 -8.69 -14.14 -11.61
N GLU A 348 -7.83 -13.17 -11.39
CA GLU A 348 -8.00 -12.16 -10.34
C GLU A 348 -7.98 -10.77 -10.98
N ILE A 349 -8.88 -9.92 -10.51
CA ILE A 349 -8.96 -8.50 -10.87
C ILE A 349 -9.23 -7.66 -9.63
N TYR A 350 -8.93 -6.37 -9.73
CA TYR A 350 -9.23 -5.39 -8.69
C TYR A 350 -10.19 -4.33 -9.24
N VAL A 351 -11.20 -3.97 -8.44
CA VAL A 351 -12.23 -3.01 -8.81
C VAL A 351 -12.46 -2.05 -7.65
N MET A 352 -12.48 -0.76 -7.91
CA MET A 352 -12.92 0.25 -6.96
C MET A 352 -14.39 0.57 -7.20
N LEU A 353 -15.19 0.48 -6.14
CA LEU A 353 -16.56 0.97 -6.11
C LEU A 353 -16.63 2.24 -5.28
N GLU A 354 -17.04 3.34 -5.91
CA GLU A 354 -17.45 4.54 -5.17
C GLU A 354 -18.90 4.34 -4.72
N LEU A 355 -19.13 4.37 -3.42
CA LEU A 355 -20.42 4.04 -2.84
C LEU A 355 -21.06 5.27 -2.18
N HIS A 356 -22.38 5.35 -2.31
CA HIS A 356 -23.24 6.23 -1.54
C HIS A 356 -23.67 5.53 -0.23
N PRO A 357 -23.76 6.25 0.90
CA PRO A 357 -24.32 5.67 2.12
C PRO A 357 -25.82 5.41 1.98
N GLY A 358 -26.25 4.16 2.21
CA GLY A 358 -27.66 3.77 2.19
C GLY A 358 -28.16 3.34 0.81
N ASP A 359 -29.44 2.96 0.77
CA ASP A 359 -30.15 2.52 -0.43
C ASP A 359 -30.93 3.68 -1.04
N ILE A 360 -30.56 4.07 -2.25
CA ILE A 360 -31.19 5.18 -2.96
C ILE A 360 -32.61 4.87 -3.47
N ASN A 361 -32.97 3.60 -3.47
CA ASN A 361 -34.32 3.14 -3.77
C ASN A 361 -35.22 3.15 -2.53
N ASP A 362 -34.69 3.47 -1.35
CA ASP A 362 -35.52 3.71 -0.16
C ASP A 362 -36.46 4.90 -0.45
N PRO A 363 -37.79 4.72 -0.31
CA PRO A 363 -38.76 5.80 -0.49
C PRO A 363 -38.50 7.03 0.39
N ASN A 364 -37.80 6.85 1.52
CA ASN A 364 -37.45 7.92 2.46
C ASN A 364 -36.15 8.64 2.10
N PHE A 365 -35.47 8.24 1.02
CA PHE A 365 -34.23 8.89 0.59
C PHE A 365 -34.51 10.23 -0.10
N GLU A 366 -34.03 11.33 0.49
CA GLU A 366 -34.18 12.69 -0.04
C GLU A 366 -33.22 12.93 -1.22
N LYS A 367 -33.67 12.55 -2.43
CA LYS A 367 -32.87 12.63 -3.68
C LYS A 367 -32.40 14.04 -4.03
N CYS A 368 -33.20 15.07 -3.73
CA CYS A 368 -32.90 16.47 -4.07
C CYS A 368 -31.67 17.00 -3.31
N ASP A 369 -31.64 16.79 -2.00
CA ASP A 369 -30.54 17.21 -1.13
C ASP A 369 -29.21 16.60 -1.56
N TYR A 370 -29.27 15.35 -2.00
CA TYR A 370 -28.12 14.65 -2.54
C TYR A 370 -27.62 15.27 -3.87
N TYR A 371 -28.52 15.65 -4.78
CA TYR A 371 -28.15 16.34 -6.02
C TYR A 371 -27.46 17.67 -5.76
N ASP A 372 -28.02 18.50 -4.89
CA ASP A 372 -27.49 19.82 -4.57
C ASP A 372 -26.07 19.71 -3.99
N THR A 373 -25.86 18.70 -3.14
CA THR A 373 -24.55 18.41 -2.55
C THR A 373 -23.54 17.93 -3.61
N GLU A 374 -23.93 16.99 -4.47
CA GLU A 374 -23.05 16.42 -5.49
C GLU A 374 -22.66 17.44 -6.56
N VAL A 375 -23.62 18.26 -7.01
CA VAL A 375 -23.39 19.34 -7.99
C VAL A 375 -22.50 20.41 -7.38
N THR A 376 -22.79 20.86 -6.16
CA THR A 376 -21.94 21.83 -5.44
C THR A 376 -20.50 21.32 -5.31
N ASN A 377 -20.31 20.07 -4.88
CA ASN A 377 -18.98 19.48 -4.75
C ASN A 377 -18.22 19.40 -6.08
N LYS A 378 -18.89 19.04 -7.17
CA LYS A 378 -18.29 18.99 -8.51
C LYS A 378 -17.93 20.39 -9.02
N LEU A 379 -18.81 21.37 -8.79
CA LEU A 379 -18.58 22.77 -9.15
C LEU A 379 -17.41 23.36 -8.37
N GLU A 380 -17.31 23.10 -7.06
CA GLU A 380 -16.17 23.54 -6.24
C GLU A 380 -14.85 22.95 -6.73
N LYS A 381 -14.81 21.64 -7.03
CA LYS A 381 -13.62 20.99 -7.60
C LYS A 381 -13.20 21.61 -8.93
N PHE A 382 -14.18 21.91 -9.79
CA PHE A 382 -13.95 22.60 -11.06
C PHE A 382 -13.39 24.02 -10.83
N MET A 383 -14.00 24.81 -9.95
CA MET A 383 -13.54 26.17 -9.62
C MET A 383 -12.15 26.21 -8.98
N GLN A 384 -11.78 25.18 -8.22
CA GLN A 384 -10.46 25.04 -7.60
C GLN A 384 -9.36 24.59 -8.58
N GLY A 385 -9.70 24.33 -9.85
CA GLY A 385 -8.73 23.86 -10.85
C GLY A 385 -8.19 22.44 -10.57
N SER A 386 -8.85 21.69 -9.69
CA SER A 386 -8.48 20.31 -9.33
C SER A 386 -9.00 19.34 -10.40
N LEU A 387 -8.39 19.40 -11.59
CA LEU A 387 -8.61 18.40 -12.62
C LEU A 387 -7.77 17.14 -12.31
N ASN A 388 -8.38 16.20 -11.58
CA ASN A 388 -8.21 14.74 -11.66
C ASN A 388 -6.79 14.10 -11.68
N ASN A 389 -5.71 14.76 -11.24
CA ASN A 389 -4.37 14.16 -11.26
C ASN A 389 -3.93 13.45 -9.97
N GLU A 390 -4.87 13.13 -9.08
CA GLU A 390 -4.57 12.32 -7.89
C GLU A 390 -4.67 10.83 -8.25
N THR A 391 -3.59 10.08 -8.03
CA THR A 391 -3.63 8.61 -8.13
C THR A 391 -4.80 8.08 -7.31
N LEU A 392 -5.59 7.16 -7.89
CA LEU A 392 -6.90 6.74 -7.34
C LEU A 392 -6.80 6.19 -5.90
N LEU A 393 -5.62 5.76 -5.49
CA LEU A 393 -5.33 5.24 -4.15
C LEU A 393 -5.32 6.33 -3.06
N GLU A 394 -4.91 7.57 -3.35
CA GLU A 394 -4.96 8.65 -2.35
C GLU A 394 -6.42 9.02 -2.00
N ASN A 395 -7.35 8.84 -2.94
CA ASN A 395 -8.77 9.09 -2.75
C ASN A 395 -9.49 8.00 -1.95
N ALA A 396 -9.04 6.74 -2.01
CA ALA A 396 -9.59 5.64 -1.19
C ALA A 396 -9.29 5.80 0.31
N VAL A 397 -8.23 6.52 0.66
CA VAL A 397 -7.79 6.75 2.04
C VAL A 397 -8.26 8.11 2.58
N SER A 398 -8.55 9.09 1.72
CA SER A 398 -8.75 10.49 2.14
C SER A 398 -10.19 10.97 2.33
N GLN A 399 -11.24 10.19 1.97
CA GLN A 399 -12.64 10.66 2.06
C GLN A 399 -13.37 10.35 3.39
N THR A 400 -12.67 10.32 4.52
CA THR A 400 -13.32 10.25 5.84
C THR A 400 -13.11 11.53 6.65
N LYS A 401 -13.54 12.68 6.11
CA LYS A 401 -13.87 13.88 6.91
C LYS A 401 -14.98 14.70 6.24
N GLN A 402 -16.22 14.22 6.30
CA GLN A 402 -17.35 15.15 6.36
C GLN A 402 -17.58 15.50 7.84
N GLY A 403 -16.99 16.62 8.26
CA GLY A 403 -17.50 17.39 9.38
C GLY A 403 -18.54 18.39 8.85
N PRO A 404 -19.47 18.87 9.70
CA PRO A 404 -20.59 19.69 9.26
C PRO A 404 -20.09 21.00 8.65
N ILE A 405 -20.58 21.30 7.44
CA ILE A 405 -20.34 22.56 6.74
C ILE A 405 -21.06 23.67 7.53
N SER A 406 -20.29 24.57 8.15
CA SER A 406 -20.83 25.86 8.58
C SER A 406 -21.05 26.73 7.35
N THR A 407 -22.32 26.89 6.96
CA THR A 407 -22.77 27.93 6.03
C THR A 407 -22.48 29.30 6.66
N THR A 408 -21.56 30.04 6.04
CA THR A 408 -21.43 31.48 6.31
C THR A 408 -22.42 32.19 5.39
N MET A 409 -23.68 32.33 5.83
CA MET A 409 -24.59 33.29 5.22
C MET A 409 -24.44 34.63 5.94
N ASN A 410 -23.97 35.63 5.22
CA ASN A 410 -24.16 37.03 5.57
C ASN A 410 -25.63 37.39 5.31
N SER A 411 -26.42 37.56 6.35
CA SER A 411 -27.61 38.42 6.33
C SER A 411 -27.93 38.91 7.74
N ASN A 412 -28.43 40.14 7.79
CA ASN A 412 -28.49 41.03 8.95
C ASN A 412 -29.44 40.57 10.06
N ASN A 413 -29.09 40.96 11.30
CA ASN A 413 -29.95 41.26 12.46
C ASN A 413 -31.21 40.40 12.69
N MET A 414 -31.13 39.50 13.69
CA MET A 414 -32.08 39.47 14.82
C MET A 414 -31.46 38.75 16.03
N ASN A 415 -31.55 39.40 17.20
CA ASN A 415 -31.24 38.83 18.51
C ASN A 415 -32.26 37.74 18.90
N ILE A 416 -31.84 36.75 19.73
CA ILE A 416 -32.57 35.95 20.76
C ILE A 416 -31.94 34.51 20.86
N PRO A 417 -31.82 33.87 22.05
CA PRO A 417 -30.67 33.89 22.93
C PRO A 417 -29.86 32.56 22.95
N ASN A 418 -28.65 32.66 23.49
CA ASN A 418 -27.64 31.62 23.63
C ASN A 418 -28.08 30.35 24.39
N PRO A 419 -27.88 29.14 23.84
CA PRO A 419 -27.66 27.92 24.63
C PRO A 419 -26.21 27.44 24.45
N GLN A 420 -25.41 27.72 25.48
CA GLN A 420 -24.19 27.02 25.92
C GLN A 420 -23.35 26.30 24.85
N ILE A 421 -22.27 26.98 24.46
CA ILE A 421 -21.08 26.43 23.81
C ILE A 421 -20.59 25.18 24.57
N LYS A 422 -20.77 23.99 23.99
CA LYS A 422 -20.03 22.78 24.39
C LYS A 422 -18.55 23.00 24.08
N LYS A 423 -17.71 23.04 25.12
CA LYS A 423 -16.24 22.99 25.00
C LYS A 423 -15.83 21.76 24.19
N GLU A 424 -15.12 21.95 23.08
CA GLU A 424 -14.35 20.89 22.42
C GLU A 424 -13.40 20.27 23.45
N SER A 425 -13.63 19.01 23.83
CA SER A 425 -12.70 18.27 24.68
C SER A 425 -11.45 17.90 23.89
N LEU A 426 -10.27 18.33 24.34
CA LEU A 426 -8.98 17.85 23.84
C LEU A 426 -8.91 16.31 23.91
N PRO A 427 -8.29 15.63 22.92
CA PRO A 427 -8.25 14.16 22.82
C PRO A 427 -7.44 13.47 23.92
N LEU A 428 -6.61 14.21 24.66
CA LEU A 428 -5.85 13.76 25.82
C LEU A 428 -6.01 14.76 26.96
N THR A 429 -6.24 14.24 28.17
CA THR A 429 -6.25 15.03 29.41
C THR A 429 -4.84 15.46 29.80
N GLU A 430 -4.72 16.51 30.61
CA GLU A 430 -3.43 17.00 31.09
C GLU A 430 -2.64 15.93 31.86
N ALA A 431 -3.34 15.12 32.67
CA ALA A 431 -2.75 14.01 33.40
C ALA A 431 -2.20 12.92 32.46
N GLU A 432 -2.95 12.56 31.41
CA GLU A 432 -2.48 11.60 30.41
C GLU A 432 -1.25 12.11 29.66
N MET A 433 -1.22 13.39 29.29
CA MET A 433 -0.05 13.99 28.64
C MET A 433 1.21 13.94 29.51
N ILE A 434 1.09 14.21 30.81
CA ILE A 434 2.21 14.13 31.77
C ILE A 434 2.72 12.70 31.87
N GLU A 435 1.81 11.72 31.99
CA GLU A 435 2.18 10.32 32.11
C GLU A 435 2.92 9.80 30.85
N ILE A 436 2.39 10.11 29.66
CA ILE A 436 3.03 9.78 28.38
C ILE A 436 4.42 10.44 28.30
N ASN A 437 4.54 11.71 28.70
CA ASN A 437 5.82 12.41 28.67
C ASN A 437 6.86 11.75 29.58
N ASN A 438 6.46 11.29 30.76
CA ASN A 438 7.36 10.59 31.68
C ASN A 438 7.88 9.26 31.10
N ILE A 439 7.00 8.48 30.43
CA ILE A 439 7.39 7.25 29.72
C ILE A 439 8.37 7.58 28.60
N LEU A 440 8.07 8.62 27.81
CA LEU A 440 8.93 9.08 26.72
C LEU A 440 10.32 9.48 27.22
N LEU A 441 10.39 10.26 28.30
CA LEU A 441 11.65 10.65 28.92
C LEU A 441 12.48 9.46 29.41
N ASP A 442 11.84 8.47 30.02
CA ASP A 442 12.52 7.27 30.48
C ASP A 442 13.15 6.49 29.32
N ILE A 443 12.42 6.33 28.22
CA ILE A 443 12.93 5.75 26.97
C ILE A 443 14.11 6.59 26.44
N MET A 444 13.94 7.91 26.37
CA MET A 444 14.95 8.81 25.83
C MET A 444 16.26 8.83 26.63
N ARG A 445 16.18 8.59 27.95
CA ARG A 445 17.34 8.44 28.83
C ARG A 445 18.03 7.09 28.65
N LYS A 446 17.25 6.04 28.41
CA LYS A 446 17.74 4.65 28.32
C LYS A 446 18.40 4.31 26.99
N TYR A 447 18.01 4.97 25.90
CA TYR A 447 18.44 4.60 24.54
C TYR A 447 19.26 5.69 23.86
N ARG A 448 20.12 5.25 22.92
CA ARG A 448 20.99 6.12 22.12
C ARG A 448 20.38 6.46 20.76
N ASP A 449 20.79 7.60 20.24
CA ASP A 449 20.51 8.01 18.86
C ASP A 449 21.34 7.17 17.88
N MET A 450 20.68 6.39 17.04
CA MET A 450 21.32 5.47 16.09
C MET A 450 21.60 6.10 14.72
N ARG A 451 21.29 7.39 14.51
CA ARG A 451 21.58 8.08 13.24
C ARG A 451 23.08 8.06 12.93
N THR A 452 23.43 7.84 11.66
CA THR A 452 24.82 7.88 11.18
C THR A 452 25.38 9.30 11.27
N GLY A 453 26.63 9.45 11.74
CA GLY A 453 27.32 10.75 11.85
C GLY A 453 27.75 11.16 13.27
N LYS A 454 28.07 12.46 13.46
CA LYS A 454 28.68 13.03 14.69
C LYS A 454 27.87 12.82 15.99
N ASN A 455 26.60 12.40 15.89
CA ASN A 455 25.68 12.25 17.03
C ASN A 455 25.42 10.81 17.48
N LYS A 456 26.07 9.80 16.87
CA LYS A 456 25.86 8.35 17.10
C LYS A 456 26.03 7.86 18.55
N ASN A 457 26.53 8.71 19.45
CA ASN A 457 26.76 8.39 20.86
C ASN A 457 25.91 9.19 21.85
N ASN A 458 25.10 10.13 21.36
CA ASN A 458 24.23 10.92 22.23
C ASN A 458 23.02 10.10 22.67
N SER A 459 22.53 10.33 23.88
CA SER A 459 21.21 9.84 24.29
C SER A 459 20.13 10.47 23.41
N LEU A 460 19.01 9.79 23.20
CA LEU A 460 17.86 10.38 22.50
C LEU A 460 17.38 11.67 23.19
N LEU A 461 17.54 11.75 24.52
CA LEU A 461 17.27 12.97 25.29
C LEU A 461 18.16 14.15 24.88
N GLN A 462 19.46 13.91 24.74
CA GLN A 462 20.40 14.92 24.21
C GLN A 462 20.02 15.33 22.78
N GLY A 463 19.62 14.36 21.94
CA GLY A 463 19.15 14.65 20.58
C GLY A 463 17.92 15.56 20.55
N ALA A 464 16.92 15.30 21.39
CA ALA A 464 15.75 16.18 21.51
C ALA A 464 16.12 17.56 22.03
N ASN A 465 16.97 17.65 23.06
CA ASN A 465 17.40 18.94 23.60
C ASN A 465 18.17 19.76 22.55
N GLN A 466 18.98 19.13 21.69
CA GLN A 466 19.63 19.81 20.57
C GLN A 466 18.63 20.43 19.60
N PHE A 467 17.52 19.75 19.30
CA PHE A 467 16.46 20.34 18.47
C PHE A 467 15.77 21.51 19.17
N LEU A 468 15.46 21.37 20.46
CA LEU A 468 14.83 22.43 21.24
C LEU A 468 15.72 23.69 21.32
N GLU A 469 17.04 23.51 21.49
CA GLU A 469 17.99 24.63 21.45
C GLU A 469 18.07 25.26 20.05
N LYS A 470 18.14 24.46 18.97
CA LYS A 470 18.08 24.99 17.60
C LYS A 470 16.82 25.80 17.32
N MET A 471 15.67 25.38 17.87
CA MET A 471 14.43 26.14 17.76
C MET A 471 14.50 27.48 18.50
N LYS A 472 15.14 27.53 19.67
CA LYS A 472 15.36 28.77 20.41
C LYS A 472 16.31 29.71 19.67
N GLU A 473 17.41 29.18 19.13
CA GLU A 473 18.39 29.95 18.35
C GLU A 473 17.81 30.49 17.04
N SER A 474 16.93 29.71 16.38
CA SER A 474 16.33 30.06 15.08
C SER A 474 14.96 30.74 15.21
N LYS A 475 14.62 31.22 16.40
CA LYS A 475 13.30 31.77 16.73
C LYS A 475 13.00 33.05 15.93
N PRO A 476 11.83 33.16 15.29
CA PRO A 476 11.44 34.39 14.58
C PRO A 476 11.18 35.56 15.55
N ALA A 477 11.48 36.79 15.11
CA ALA A 477 11.31 38.01 15.91
C ALA A 477 9.83 38.35 16.21
N THR A 478 8.89 37.86 15.39
CA THR A 478 7.45 38.06 15.57
C THR A 478 6.95 37.69 16.99
N SER A 479 6.13 38.58 17.58
CA SER A 479 5.59 38.46 18.94
C SER A 479 4.84 37.14 19.20
N LYS A 480 4.22 36.55 18.17
CA LYS A 480 3.47 35.29 18.25
C LYS A 480 4.32 34.07 18.61
N TYR A 481 5.64 34.08 18.40
CA TYR A 481 6.53 32.98 18.81
C TYR A 481 7.23 33.27 20.14
N ASN A 482 7.10 34.50 20.67
CA ASN A 482 7.80 34.93 21.88
C ASN A 482 7.25 34.33 23.18
N GLU A 483 5.96 34.06 23.23
CA GLU A 483 5.27 33.55 24.41
C GLU A 483 5.48 32.03 24.63
N TYR A 484 5.84 31.29 23.58
CA TYR A 484 5.76 29.82 23.57
C TYR A 484 7.10 29.08 23.71
N LEU A 485 8.25 29.76 23.60
CA LEU A 485 9.59 29.15 23.64
C LEU A 485 10.34 29.31 24.97
N GLN A 486 9.83 30.13 25.90
CA GLN A 486 10.58 30.49 27.13
C GLN A 486 10.72 29.34 28.15
N ASN A 487 9.90 28.28 28.04
CA ASN A 487 9.91 27.16 28.99
C ASN A 487 9.93 25.77 28.33
N ASN A 488 10.26 25.69 27.03
CA ASN A 488 10.28 24.40 26.32
C ASN A 488 11.45 23.55 26.84
N ARG A 489 11.10 22.53 27.62
CA ARG A 489 12.01 21.51 28.11
C ARG A 489 11.48 20.15 27.68
N SER A 490 12.35 19.15 27.67
CA SER A 490 11.97 17.76 27.39
C SER A 490 10.82 17.24 28.29
N GLU A 491 10.64 17.86 29.45
CA GLU A 491 9.65 17.61 30.49
C GLU A 491 8.21 18.03 30.11
N THR A 492 8.06 18.87 29.09
CA THR A 492 6.74 19.30 28.58
C THR A 492 6.51 18.94 27.12
N LEU A 493 7.42 18.16 26.51
CA LEU A 493 7.45 17.87 25.08
C LEU A 493 6.10 17.41 24.53
N VAL A 494 5.49 16.38 25.12
CA VAL A 494 4.21 15.83 24.65
C VAL A 494 3.10 16.89 24.68
N LYS A 495 3.03 17.66 25.77
CA LYS A 495 2.06 18.76 25.94
C LYS A 495 2.29 19.85 24.89
N ASP A 496 3.54 20.19 24.63
CA ASP A 496 3.89 21.27 23.70
C ASP A 496 3.62 20.88 22.24
N ILE A 497 3.78 19.59 21.88
CA ILE A 497 3.37 19.05 20.57
C ILE A 497 1.84 19.05 20.42
N ILE A 498 1.11 18.50 21.41
CA ILE A 498 -0.36 18.35 21.34
C ILE A 498 -1.06 19.71 21.36
N LYS A 499 -0.54 20.68 22.11
CA LYS A 499 -1.07 22.05 22.14
C LYS A 499 -0.53 22.93 21.01
N ASN A 500 0.16 22.34 20.03
CA ASN A 500 0.72 23.01 18.85
C ASN A 500 1.59 24.24 19.18
N LYS A 501 2.32 24.20 20.30
CA LYS A 501 3.10 25.37 20.77
C LYS A 501 4.30 25.67 19.89
N PHE A 502 4.85 24.67 19.21
CA PHE A 502 6.00 24.86 18.34
C PHE A 502 5.64 25.54 17.01
N LYS A 503 4.37 25.57 16.59
CA LYS A 503 3.92 26.17 15.32
C LYS A 503 2.53 26.85 15.42
N PRO A 504 2.43 27.99 16.13
CA PRO A 504 1.15 28.61 16.48
C PRO A 504 0.40 29.32 15.33
N GLN A 505 0.96 29.42 14.12
CA GLN A 505 0.35 30.20 13.02
C GLN A 505 -0.54 29.39 12.05
N GLU A 506 -0.70 28.07 12.21
CA GLU A 506 -1.57 27.29 11.32
C GLU A 506 -2.76 26.69 12.08
N ASP A 507 -3.96 27.13 11.71
CA ASP A 507 -5.27 26.64 12.19
C ASP A 507 -5.54 25.15 11.94
N LYS A 508 -4.61 24.44 11.31
CA LYS A 508 -4.73 22.99 11.08
C LYS A 508 -4.09 22.24 12.25
N LYS A 509 -4.87 22.01 13.32
CA LYS A 509 -4.56 21.10 14.45
C LYS A 509 -4.25 19.63 14.02
N ARG A 510 -4.18 19.31 12.72
CA ARG A 510 -4.08 17.95 12.18
C ARG A 510 -2.85 17.19 12.70
N ILE A 511 -1.65 17.76 12.65
CA ILE A 511 -0.42 17.11 13.12
C ILE A 511 -0.49 16.84 14.63
N SER A 512 -0.92 17.84 15.41
CA SER A 512 -1.08 17.71 16.87
C SER A 512 -2.12 16.67 17.28
N LEU A 513 -3.25 16.59 16.56
CA LEU A 513 -4.29 15.59 16.79
C LEU A 513 -3.79 14.17 16.46
N LEU A 514 -3.10 14.00 15.33
CA LEU A 514 -2.49 12.71 14.98
C LEU A 514 -1.43 12.28 16.00
N PHE A 515 -0.61 13.21 16.49
CA PHE A 515 0.31 12.94 17.60
C PHE A 515 -0.43 12.50 18.85
N ALA A 516 -1.54 13.15 19.22
CA ALA A 516 -2.34 12.76 20.39
C ALA A 516 -2.85 11.32 20.28
N ASP A 517 -3.40 10.95 19.12
CA ASP A 517 -3.89 9.59 18.85
C ASP A 517 -2.77 8.56 18.90
N ILE A 518 -1.63 8.86 18.28
CA ILE A 518 -0.44 7.99 18.28
C ILE A 518 0.10 7.84 19.70
N PHE A 519 0.27 8.92 20.45
CA PHE A 519 0.78 8.86 21.83
C PHE A 519 -0.11 8.00 22.74
N LYS A 520 -1.44 8.12 22.58
CA LYS A 520 -2.41 7.32 23.33
C LYS A 520 -2.31 5.83 23.00
N ALA A 521 -2.27 5.50 21.71
CA ALA A 521 -2.14 4.12 21.23
C ALA A 521 -0.78 3.51 21.59
N TRP A 522 0.30 4.29 21.43
CA TRP A 522 1.67 3.92 21.77
C TRP A 522 1.83 3.57 23.25
N LYS A 523 1.33 4.42 24.16
CA LYS A 523 1.34 4.13 25.60
C LYS A 523 0.59 2.84 25.92
N LYS A 524 -0.56 2.61 25.29
CA LYS A 524 -1.37 1.39 25.50
C LYS A 524 -0.58 0.14 25.12
N GLU A 525 0.11 0.16 23.98
CA GLU A 525 0.96 -0.95 23.51
C GLU A 525 2.20 -1.17 24.36
N LEU A 526 2.82 -0.10 24.88
CA LEU A 526 3.95 -0.24 25.80
C LEU A 526 3.55 -0.94 27.12
N ASN A 527 2.37 -0.60 27.66
CA ASN A 527 1.89 -1.15 28.93
C ASN A 527 1.33 -2.58 28.81
N LYS A 528 0.82 -2.96 27.63
CA LYS A 528 0.29 -4.30 27.35
C LYS A 528 0.82 -4.78 25.99
N PRO A 529 2.08 -5.23 25.92
CA PRO A 529 2.65 -5.70 24.66
C PRO A 529 1.82 -6.86 24.13
N ASN A 530 1.12 -6.63 23.02
CA ASN A 530 0.49 -7.73 22.28
C ASN A 530 1.61 -8.61 21.69
N LYS A 531 1.40 -9.93 21.64
CA LYS A 531 2.33 -10.85 20.94
C LYS A 531 2.29 -10.67 19.41
N ILE A 532 1.31 -9.90 18.91
CA ILE A 532 1.02 -9.68 17.50
C ILE A 532 1.29 -8.21 17.18
N TYR A 533 1.98 -7.97 16.07
CA TYR A 533 2.34 -6.66 15.55
C TYR A 533 1.10 -5.75 15.37
N ASN A 534 1.09 -4.56 15.97
CA ASN A 534 -0.05 -3.62 15.87
C ASN A 534 0.03 -2.79 14.57
N GLU A 535 -0.44 -3.38 13.47
CA GLU A 535 -0.44 -2.75 12.14
C GLU A 535 -1.10 -1.36 12.11
N ASP A 536 -2.19 -1.15 12.85
CA ASP A 536 -2.91 0.14 12.89
C ASP A 536 -2.04 1.26 13.47
N LEU A 537 -1.30 0.99 14.55
CA LEU A 537 -0.40 1.98 15.14
C LEU A 537 0.76 2.32 14.21
N TYR A 538 1.36 1.31 13.55
CA TYR A 538 2.43 1.56 12.58
C TYR A 538 1.93 2.31 11.35
N SER A 539 0.73 2.00 10.84
CA SER A 539 0.09 2.77 9.77
C SER A 539 -0.04 4.23 10.16
N LYS A 540 -0.59 4.52 11.36
CA LYS A 540 -0.72 5.90 11.87
C LYS A 540 0.62 6.63 11.98
N ILE A 541 1.66 5.93 12.43
CA ILE A 541 3.03 6.47 12.48
C ILE A 541 3.53 6.80 11.07
N THR A 542 3.35 5.91 10.10
CA THR A 542 3.74 6.14 8.70
C THR A 542 2.96 7.31 8.09
N ASP A 543 1.64 7.37 8.30
CA ASP A 543 0.77 8.43 7.81
C ASP A 543 1.18 9.80 8.37
N LEU A 544 1.48 9.88 9.67
CA LEU A 544 1.96 11.11 10.28
C LEU A 544 3.34 11.51 9.73
N ASN A 545 4.24 10.55 9.50
CA ASN A 545 5.55 10.84 8.90
C ASN A 545 5.39 11.42 7.48
N SER A 546 4.53 10.83 6.65
CA SER A 546 4.22 11.35 5.31
C SER A 546 3.59 12.74 5.37
N ALA A 547 2.68 13.00 6.32
CA ALA A 547 2.09 14.32 6.52
C ALA A 547 3.13 15.38 6.94
N ILE A 548 4.07 15.02 7.81
CA ILE A 548 5.17 15.91 8.22
C ILE A 548 6.07 16.25 7.02
N GLU A 549 6.44 15.27 6.19
CA GLU A 549 7.27 15.52 5.00
C GLU A 549 6.56 16.38 3.97
N SER A 550 5.27 16.11 3.70
CA SER A 550 4.46 16.92 2.77
C SER A 550 4.39 18.39 3.22
N GLU A 551 4.15 18.65 4.51
CA GLU A 551 4.12 20.03 5.02
C GLU A 551 5.51 20.70 5.00
N LYS A 552 6.58 19.94 5.26
CA LYS A 552 7.95 20.44 5.15
C LYS A 552 8.31 20.81 3.71
N GLU A 553 7.85 20.04 2.72
CA GLU A 553 8.06 20.33 1.30
C GLU A 553 7.28 21.57 0.84
N LYS A 554 6.03 21.75 1.30
CA LYS A 554 5.25 22.98 1.07
C LYS A 554 5.99 24.22 1.57
N GLU A 555 6.60 24.13 2.75
CA GLU A 555 7.43 25.20 3.29
C GLU A 555 8.68 25.47 2.41
N LEU A 556 9.34 24.44 1.88
CA LEU A 556 10.47 24.60 0.97
C LEU A 556 10.07 25.30 -0.34
N ASN A 557 8.91 24.96 -0.88
CA ASN A 557 8.35 25.59 -2.08
C ASN A 557 8.02 27.06 -1.82
N ARG A 558 7.49 27.41 -0.63
CA ARG A 558 7.26 28.80 -0.22
C ARG A 558 8.55 29.63 -0.20
N ILE A 559 9.68 29.08 0.27
CA ILE A 559 10.98 29.78 0.21
C ILE A 559 11.33 30.13 -1.23
N THR A 560 11.15 29.20 -2.17
CA THR A 560 11.48 29.41 -3.59
C THR A 560 10.61 30.52 -4.19
N THR A 561 9.31 30.54 -3.88
CA THR A 561 8.39 31.59 -4.31
C THR A 561 8.76 32.96 -3.72
N ILE A 562 9.06 33.01 -2.42
CA ILE A 562 9.47 34.25 -1.74
C ILE A 562 10.79 34.78 -2.32
N LYS A 563 11.76 33.90 -2.60
CA LYS A 563 13.04 34.29 -3.21
C LYS A 563 12.87 34.88 -4.61
N ARG A 564 11.97 34.34 -5.42
CA ARG A 564 11.69 34.79 -6.81
C ARG A 564 10.87 36.07 -6.89
N SER A 565 10.03 36.36 -5.90
CA SER A 565 9.24 37.59 -5.89
C SER A 565 10.10 38.81 -5.54
N VAL A 566 9.96 39.85 -6.37
CA VAL A 566 10.73 41.11 -6.31
C VAL A 566 10.21 42.03 -5.19
N ASN A 567 8.91 41.95 -4.86
CA ASN A 567 8.22 42.86 -3.93
C ASN A 567 7.56 42.12 -2.76
N VAL A 568 8.34 41.38 -1.96
CA VAL A 568 7.83 40.77 -0.71
C VAL A 568 8.31 41.59 0.48
N PRO A 569 7.40 42.27 1.21
CA PRO A 569 7.73 42.89 2.49
C PRO A 569 8.26 41.86 3.47
N ASP A 570 9.30 42.22 4.23
CA ASP A 570 9.92 41.41 5.29
C ASP A 570 10.36 40.02 4.81
N LYS A 571 10.95 39.99 3.61
CA LYS A 571 11.42 38.78 2.93
C LYS A 571 12.29 37.90 3.82
N ASP A 572 13.25 38.49 4.52
CA ASP A 572 14.17 37.76 5.39
C ASP A 572 13.46 37.21 6.64
N GLU A 573 12.53 37.96 7.22
CA GLU A 573 11.75 37.49 8.37
C GLU A 573 10.84 36.31 7.99
N LYS A 574 10.19 36.37 6.83
CA LYS A 574 9.38 35.25 6.30
C LYS A 574 10.23 34.01 6.03
N ILE A 575 11.43 34.17 5.46
CA ILE A 575 12.36 33.06 5.26
C ILE A 575 12.80 32.47 6.60
N ASN A 576 13.04 33.31 7.62
CA ASN A 576 13.40 32.86 8.97
C ASN A 576 12.28 32.06 9.64
N VAL A 577 11.01 32.50 9.52
CA VAL A 577 9.84 31.73 9.99
C VAL A 577 9.78 30.36 9.33
N ILE A 578 10.01 30.29 8.02
CA ILE A 578 9.98 29.02 7.30
C ILE A 578 11.14 28.10 7.70
N ASN A 579 12.35 28.65 7.88
CA ASN A 579 13.49 27.87 8.39
C ASN A 579 13.23 27.32 9.78
N TYR A 580 12.60 28.11 10.66
CA TYR A 580 12.15 27.65 11.96
C TYR A 580 11.13 26.50 11.84
N HIS A 581 10.13 26.61 10.97
CA HIS A 581 9.16 25.53 10.72
C HIS A 581 9.83 24.22 10.29
N LYS A 582 10.87 24.29 9.45
CA LYS A 582 11.65 23.10 9.05
C LYS A 582 12.28 22.41 10.25
N ILE A 583 12.84 23.16 11.20
CA ILE A 583 13.42 22.61 12.43
C ILE A 583 12.34 21.93 13.28
N VAL A 584 11.13 22.51 13.35
CA VAL A 584 9.98 21.91 14.04
C VAL A 584 9.57 20.59 13.40
N TYR A 585 9.47 20.51 12.07
CA TYR A 585 9.14 19.27 11.37
C TYR A 585 10.22 18.20 11.52
N ASP A 586 11.50 18.58 11.46
CA ASP A 586 12.61 17.65 11.70
C ASP A 586 12.59 17.10 13.13
N PHE A 587 12.19 17.92 14.10
CA PHE A 587 11.99 17.47 15.48
C PHE A 587 10.80 16.53 15.64
N TYR A 588 9.66 16.82 15.00
CA TYR A 588 8.50 15.93 15.01
C TYR A 588 8.84 14.57 14.42
N LYS A 589 9.55 14.56 13.28
CA LYS A 589 10.08 13.33 12.68
C LYS A 589 11.07 12.62 13.60
N PHE A 590 11.93 13.36 14.31
CA PHE A 590 12.84 12.78 15.28
C PHE A 590 12.08 12.02 16.38
N VAL A 591 11.07 12.65 16.98
CA VAL A 591 10.23 12.01 18.01
C VAL A 591 9.55 10.75 17.47
N LEU A 592 8.96 10.85 16.28
CA LEU A 592 8.18 9.76 15.68
C LEU A 592 9.06 8.56 15.28
N MET A 593 10.12 8.82 14.50
CA MET A 593 10.90 7.77 13.85
C MET A 593 12.07 7.27 14.67
N ASN A 594 12.57 8.06 15.63
CA ASN A 594 13.75 7.71 16.43
C ASN A 594 13.41 7.38 17.89
N ILE A 595 12.20 7.71 18.35
CA ILE A 595 11.76 7.43 19.73
C ILE A 595 10.56 6.48 19.72
N LEU A 596 9.44 6.89 19.10
CA LEU A 596 8.19 6.13 19.17
C LEU A 596 8.29 4.80 18.43
N LYS A 597 8.55 4.82 17.11
CA LYS A 597 8.64 3.60 16.29
C LYS A 597 9.66 2.59 16.84
N PRO A 598 10.91 2.97 17.16
CA PRO A 598 11.89 1.99 17.60
C PRO A 598 11.60 1.45 19.01
N SER A 599 10.94 2.22 19.88
CA SER A 599 10.49 1.71 21.19
C SER A 599 9.42 0.62 21.07
N LEU A 600 8.57 0.68 20.03
CA LEU A 600 7.62 -0.38 19.71
C LEU A 600 8.36 -1.60 19.17
N ASP A 601 9.25 -1.40 18.18
CA ASP A 601 10.06 -2.48 17.59
C ASP A 601 10.80 -3.27 18.68
N TYR A 602 11.37 -2.57 19.68
CA TYR A 602 12.02 -3.20 20.84
C TYR A 602 11.06 -3.99 21.72
N ASN A 603 9.88 -3.45 22.00
CA ASN A 603 8.90 -4.11 22.86
C ASN A 603 8.34 -5.39 22.21
N PHE A 604 8.22 -5.42 20.88
CA PHE A 604 7.85 -6.61 20.10
C PHE A 604 9.00 -7.63 20.00
N ASN A 605 10.24 -7.17 19.75
CA ASN A 605 11.40 -8.02 19.47
C ASN A 605 12.20 -8.39 20.72
N LYS A 606 11.56 -8.62 21.88
CA LYS A 606 12.24 -8.89 23.17
C LYS A 606 13.20 -10.12 23.18
N ASN A 607 13.33 -10.84 22.07
CA ASN A 607 14.28 -11.93 21.85
C ASN A 607 15.50 -11.58 20.96
N ASN A 608 15.60 -10.38 20.36
CA ASN A 608 16.78 -9.95 19.56
C ASN A 608 17.48 -8.75 20.21
N GLU A 609 18.73 -8.96 20.64
CA GLU A 609 19.55 -8.03 21.43
C GLU A 609 20.19 -6.87 20.63
N ASP A 610 19.56 -6.33 19.59
CA ASP A 610 20.19 -5.29 18.75
C ASP A 610 19.98 -3.84 19.24
N PHE A 611 19.45 -3.64 20.44
CA PHE A 611 19.43 -2.33 21.11
C PHE A 611 20.49 -2.26 22.22
N ILE A 612 21.54 -1.46 22.01
CA ILE A 612 22.60 -1.23 22.99
C ILE A 612 22.04 -0.42 24.17
N LYS A 613 21.65 -1.12 25.25
CA LYS A 613 21.35 -0.51 26.55
C LYS A 613 22.57 0.27 27.04
N VAL A 614 22.35 1.42 27.68
CA VAL A 614 23.41 2.13 28.42
C VAL A 614 23.99 1.16 29.45
N GLY A 615 25.23 0.71 29.20
CA GLY A 615 25.94 -0.21 30.08
C GLY A 615 26.06 0.42 31.45
N ASN A 616 25.43 -0.21 32.45
CA ASN A 616 25.76 0.05 33.85
C ASN A 616 27.23 -0.30 34.05
N VAL A 617 28.07 0.71 34.28
CA VAL A 617 29.43 0.55 34.79
C VAL A 617 29.31 -0.28 36.07
N LYS A 618 29.68 -1.56 36.00
CA LYS A 618 29.80 -2.42 37.18
C LYS A 618 30.85 -1.77 38.08
N LYS A 619 30.40 -1.27 39.24
CA LYS A 619 31.28 -1.00 40.38
C LYS A 619 32.08 -2.29 40.64
N SER A 620 33.39 -2.22 40.48
CA SER A 620 34.32 -3.28 40.86
C SER A 620 34.21 -3.50 42.37
N LYS A 621 33.53 -4.57 42.78
CA LYS A 621 33.70 -5.14 44.12
C LYS A 621 34.90 -6.07 44.05
N GLY A 622 35.92 -5.75 44.84
CA GLY A 622 37.14 -6.54 44.97
C GLY A 622 36.87 -8.00 45.31
N GLY A 623 37.60 -8.89 44.65
CA GLY A 623 37.63 -10.33 44.91
C GLY A 623 39.08 -10.74 45.16
N LYS A 624 39.29 -11.29 46.35
CA LYS A 624 40.58 -11.63 46.98
C LYS A 624 41.41 -12.63 46.17
N MET A 625 42.73 -12.43 46.22
CA MET A 625 43.74 -13.47 45.99
C MET A 625 43.53 -14.64 46.96
N THR A 626 43.58 -15.87 46.45
CA THR A 626 43.99 -17.05 47.22
C THR A 626 44.88 -17.94 46.37
N LEU A 627 46.11 -18.12 46.87
CA LEU A 627 47.10 -19.11 46.46
C LEU A 627 46.69 -20.55 46.84
N LYS A 628 47.06 -21.51 45.99
CA LYS A 628 47.59 -22.87 46.29
C LYS A 628 48.05 -23.45 44.94
N LYS A 629 49.34 -23.57 44.59
CA LYS A 629 50.47 -24.39 45.08
C LYS A 629 50.22 -25.91 45.13
N GLY A 630 51.04 -26.63 44.33
CA GLY A 630 51.34 -28.07 44.37
C GLY A 630 51.01 -28.75 43.03
N GLY A 631 51.91 -29.36 42.27
CA GLY A 631 53.35 -29.65 42.33
C GLY A 631 53.75 -30.22 40.95
N LEU A 632 54.94 -29.90 40.41
CA LEU A 632 56.11 -30.82 40.30
C LEU A 632 55.79 -32.04 39.40
N VAL A 633 56.45 -32.32 38.27
CA VAL A 633 57.90 -32.32 38.01
C VAL A 633 58.22 -32.74 36.55
N ASN A 634 59.25 -32.10 35.98
CA ASN A 634 60.21 -32.54 34.94
C ASN A 634 59.73 -32.88 33.51
N ASN A 635 60.47 -32.59 32.42
CA ASN A 635 61.86 -32.18 32.24
C ASN A 635 62.09 -31.66 30.79
N LYS A 636 63.05 -30.73 30.64
CA LYS A 636 64.01 -30.59 29.49
C LYS A 636 63.43 -30.24 28.09
N THR A 637 63.99 -29.36 27.26
CA THR A 637 65.35 -28.78 27.12
C THR A 637 65.30 -27.73 25.99
N LEU A 638 66.12 -26.66 26.10
CA LEU A 638 66.93 -25.95 25.06
C LEU A 638 66.24 -25.49 23.75
N LYS A 639 66.55 -24.38 23.06
CA LYS A 639 67.61 -23.34 23.01
C LYS A 639 67.02 -22.26 22.08
N ASN A 640 66.99 -20.98 22.44
CA ASN A 640 67.96 -19.92 22.10
C ASN A 640 68.01 -19.40 20.65
N LEU A 641 68.27 -18.09 20.59
CA LEU A 641 68.80 -17.21 19.52
C LEU A 641 67.71 -16.46 18.73
N LYS A 642 67.68 -15.12 18.71
CA LYS A 642 68.61 -14.06 19.15
C LYS A 642 67.83 -12.84 19.64
#